data_AF-A0A537B1R0-F1
#
_entry.id   AF-A0A537B1R0-F1
#
_cell.length_a   1.000
_cell.length_b   1.000
_cell.length_c   1.000
_cell.angle_alpha   90.00
_cell.angle_beta   90.00
_cell.angle_gamma   90.00
#
_symmetry.space_group_name_H-M   'P 1'
#
loop_
_entity.id
_entity.type
_entity.pdbx_description
1 polymer ?
#
loop_
_entity_poly.entity_id
_entity_poly.type
_entity_poly.pdbx_seq_one_letter_code
_entity_poly.pdbx_strand_id
1 'polypeptide(L)'
;MDFASRFTVSIERSGICRRFARVVAGTLAAVATLATAPAQGGELAKDLLEAIHAPTTPAVKWARDVNGRRFVQALLLSDSADPDMTDLRAFVVQAGGAVLKRHDATHALTVNVPTSVLHALARRADVVSVAPNRSTHHTASTLETITGTLTSNVRTNSTKTSYSGLDGTGIGIAIVDSGVMKPHDAFLNGLGQKRVQRNVTMLKQTLANWTTGVDSTTSPMPGSFAQIQYENSIANDNNSNQDPFGHGTHVASVAAGRAKFYSSSTPDTTGIAPNANIYDVQVLDGNGAGTISEAIEGIEWVIYHAKQYNIRVMNLSLASSSTQTWQKDPLCAAARSATAAGITVVVAAGNFGLSTSGQEVYGAISSPGDDPSVITVGAVNYHNSLSRSVETVDHFSSRGPTRGSYVNASGVTQYDNLLKPDLVAPGNKVVSGAAMTQTLLLFTNWNYLANTYYKYLVAPLNIPEIYPQTQMMLSGTSVAAPVVAGSAALLLQANPGLTPPLIKAILQYTAQPLPGFNLLEQGAGLLNVDGAVALAKALRTDVATAIHNGQISAGSPMLASGMSMPTQSSTVNGTSFNWSRIAFAGGGHIVSKPALFTEYQPIYDPRVTWADGIVRFRQAVYWSGSTIPPNTYVQRFIDTPGSNQTLLTAGLVMADALAGTSDLAANTGMFVPTASLSGWLIAGSGTTLTQGVVLNEGVVLNEGVVLNEGVVLNEGVVLNEGLVLCEGVVLNEGVVLNEGGLLGGLLYGLLSIVGSIINFDLTGALFGEP
;
A
#
# COMPACT_ATOMS: atom_id res chain seq x y z
N MET A 1 -7.43 -23.49 22.40
CA MET A 1 -6.89 -23.24 23.76
C MET A 1 -5.47 -22.74 23.59
N ASP A 2 -5.03 -21.65 24.21
CA ASP A 2 -5.75 -20.46 24.65
C ASP A 2 -4.70 -19.34 24.76
N PHE A 3 -4.96 -18.16 24.21
CA PHE A 3 -4.12 -16.97 24.42
C PHE A 3 -4.99 -15.72 24.34
N ALA A 4 -6.01 -15.69 25.20
CA ALA A 4 -6.80 -14.50 25.45
C ALA A 4 -6.09 -13.49 26.37
N SER A 5 -6.39 -12.22 26.13
CA SER A 5 -6.41 -11.11 27.11
C SER A 5 -5.08 -10.52 27.66
N ARG A 6 -4.86 -9.25 27.29
CA ARG A 6 -4.38 -8.06 28.07
C ARG A 6 -3.76 -7.09 27.04
N PHE A 7 -4.14 -5.82 26.91
CA PHE A 7 -4.57 -4.87 27.95
C PHE A 7 -5.84 -4.04 27.64
N THR A 8 -6.30 -3.34 28.67
CA THR A 8 -7.60 -2.70 28.90
C THR A 8 -7.84 -1.38 28.14
N VAL A 9 -9.11 -1.08 27.86
CA VAL A 9 -9.61 0.23 27.36
C VAL A 9 -10.29 1.03 28.48
N SER A 10 -9.91 2.31 28.60
CA SER A 10 -10.60 3.49 29.17
C SER A 10 -11.11 3.50 30.63
N ILE A 11 -10.89 4.65 31.31
CA ILE A 11 -11.92 5.51 31.93
C ILE A 11 -11.25 6.84 32.36
N GLU A 12 -11.89 7.97 32.07
CA GLU A 12 -11.49 9.30 32.57
C GLU A 12 -11.69 9.44 34.09
N ARG A 13 -10.88 10.30 34.73
CA ARG A 13 -11.39 11.17 35.83
C ARG A 13 -10.55 12.44 36.02
N SER A 14 -11.26 13.52 36.30
CA SER A 14 -10.78 14.90 36.45
C SER A 14 -10.15 15.19 37.83
N GLY A 15 -9.32 16.24 37.95
CA GLY A 15 -8.81 16.65 39.27
C GLY A 15 -7.66 17.66 39.38
N ILE A 16 -7.87 18.92 38.96
CA ILE A 16 -7.51 20.16 39.69
C ILE A 16 -6.04 20.42 40.17
N CYS A 17 -5.49 21.53 39.65
CA CYS A 17 -4.46 22.43 40.23
C CYS A 17 -3.12 21.92 40.80
N ARG A 18 -2.02 22.52 40.30
CA ARG A 18 -1.29 23.56 41.06
C ARG A 18 -0.42 24.46 40.17
N ARG A 19 -0.37 25.76 40.53
CA ARG A 19 0.55 26.76 39.98
C ARG A 19 1.97 26.49 40.47
N PHE A 20 2.99 26.82 39.67
CA PHE A 20 4.11 27.66 40.15
C PHE A 20 4.79 28.36 38.96
N ALA A 21 5.11 29.64 39.14
CA ALA A 21 5.76 30.46 38.12
C ALA A 21 7.28 30.45 38.28
N ARG A 22 8.01 30.75 37.19
CA ARG A 22 9.27 31.48 37.26
C ARG A 22 9.53 32.29 35.99
N VAL A 23 9.57 33.60 36.16
CA VAL A 23 10.04 34.58 35.17
C VAL A 23 11.55 34.72 35.35
N VAL A 24 12.31 34.65 34.25
CA VAL A 24 13.59 35.37 34.10
C VAL A 24 13.65 35.88 32.67
N ALA A 25 13.76 37.19 32.49
CA ALA A 25 14.05 37.81 31.19
C ALA A 25 15.58 37.92 31.00
N GLY A 26 16.04 37.81 29.76
CA GLY A 26 17.46 37.88 29.41
C GLY A 26 17.67 38.02 27.91
N THR A 27 17.52 39.24 27.39
CA THR A 27 17.85 39.59 26.01
C THR A 27 19.36 39.51 25.77
N LEU A 28 19.81 38.84 24.70
CA LEU A 28 21.11 39.13 24.07
C LEU A 28 21.21 38.60 22.63
N ALA A 29 21.54 39.52 21.73
CA ALA A 29 22.20 39.40 20.42
C ALA A 29 21.87 38.21 19.49
N ALA A 30 21.32 38.54 18.32
CA ALA A 30 21.36 37.66 17.15
C ALA A 30 22.81 37.47 16.66
N VAL A 31 23.26 36.23 16.60
CA VAL A 31 24.39 35.79 15.77
C VAL A 31 23.93 34.55 15.01
N ALA A 32 23.98 34.60 13.69
CA ALA A 32 23.57 33.48 12.84
C ALA A 32 24.63 32.36 12.88
N THR A 33 24.58 31.52 13.91
CA THR A 33 25.18 30.20 13.83
C THR A 33 24.28 29.29 13.02
N LEU A 34 24.82 28.66 11.97
CA LEU A 34 24.24 27.48 11.33
C LEU A 34 24.16 26.35 12.38
N ALA A 35 23.07 26.34 13.14
CA ALA A 35 22.75 25.26 14.04
C ALA A 35 22.32 24.06 13.18
N THR A 36 23.27 23.15 12.95
CA THR A 36 22.94 21.79 12.52
C THR A 36 21.90 21.24 13.50
N ALA A 37 20.71 20.93 13.00
CA ALA A 37 19.69 20.26 13.81
C ALA A 37 20.32 19.00 14.45
N PRO A 38 20.05 18.72 15.73
CA PRO A 38 20.57 17.50 16.36
C PRO A 38 20.04 16.31 15.56
N ALA A 39 20.94 15.41 15.15
CA ALA A 39 20.57 14.21 14.40
C ALA A 39 19.48 13.46 15.17
N GLN A 40 18.31 13.27 14.54
CA GLN A 40 17.27 12.44 15.13
C GLN A 40 17.80 11.00 15.17
N GLY A 41 17.93 10.44 16.37
CA GLY A 41 18.20 9.01 16.51
C GLY A 41 17.02 8.20 15.97
N GLY A 42 17.31 7.12 15.25
CA GLY A 42 16.32 6.22 14.68
C GLY A 42 15.26 5.71 15.67
N GLU A 43 14.07 5.43 15.15
CA GLU A 43 12.96 5.01 16.01
C GLU A 43 13.07 3.55 16.44
N LEU A 44 13.02 3.29 17.75
CA LEU A 44 12.95 1.94 18.31
C LEU A 44 11.48 1.51 18.43
N ALA A 45 11.11 0.43 17.74
CA ALA A 45 9.74 -0.08 17.76
C ALA A 45 9.24 -0.43 19.19
N LYS A 46 7.95 -0.19 19.44
CA LYS A 46 7.33 -0.36 20.76
C LYS A 46 7.54 -1.76 21.36
N ASP A 47 7.38 -2.81 20.55
CA ASP A 47 7.50 -4.19 21.02
C ASP A 47 8.94 -4.54 21.48
N LEU A 48 9.95 -3.86 20.90
CA LEU A 48 11.34 -3.96 21.38
C LEU A 48 11.55 -3.22 22.70
N LEU A 49 10.92 -2.07 22.90
CA LEU A 49 10.89 -1.39 24.20
C LEU A 49 10.24 -2.28 25.27
N GLU A 50 9.17 -2.99 24.94
CA GLU A 50 8.52 -3.94 25.85
C GLU A 50 9.47 -5.14 26.16
N ALA A 51 10.18 -5.68 25.17
CA ALA A 51 11.14 -6.77 25.36
C ALA A 51 12.42 -6.38 26.15
N ILE A 52 12.85 -5.12 26.08
CA ILE A 52 13.94 -4.56 26.90
C ILE A 52 13.54 -4.55 28.38
N HIS A 53 12.32 -4.11 28.69
CA HIS A 53 11.85 -3.94 30.06
C HIS A 53 11.20 -5.20 30.66
N ALA A 54 10.93 -6.24 29.86
CA ALA A 54 10.33 -7.48 30.34
C ALA A 54 11.22 -8.22 31.36
N PRO A 55 10.69 -8.67 32.52
CA PRO A 55 11.48 -9.38 33.53
C PRO A 55 11.94 -10.77 33.06
N THR A 56 11.17 -11.41 32.18
CA THR A 56 11.47 -12.69 31.54
C THR A 56 11.52 -12.52 30.03
N THR A 57 12.20 -13.43 29.33
CA THR A 57 12.35 -13.35 27.88
C THR A 57 11.01 -13.60 27.20
N PRO A 58 10.51 -12.66 26.35
CA PRO A 58 9.19 -12.80 25.75
C PRO A 58 9.08 -14.04 24.87
N ALA A 59 7.91 -14.68 24.87
CA ALA A 59 7.63 -15.89 24.10
C ALA A 59 7.37 -15.60 22.60
N VAL A 60 8.35 -14.97 21.94
CA VAL A 60 8.29 -14.51 20.54
C VAL A 60 9.49 -15.05 19.77
N LYS A 61 9.30 -15.39 18.48
CA LYS A 61 10.35 -16.03 17.66
C LYS A 61 11.65 -15.20 17.55
N TRP A 62 11.57 -13.87 17.71
CA TRP A 62 12.69 -12.93 17.57
C TRP A 62 13.42 -12.58 18.88
N ALA A 63 13.10 -13.16 20.03
CA ALA A 63 13.81 -12.91 21.29
C ALA A 63 14.29 -14.22 21.92
N ARG A 64 15.54 -14.25 22.41
CA ARG A 64 16.14 -15.45 23.01
C ARG A 64 17.27 -15.11 23.97
N ASP A 65 17.42 -15.88 25.05
CA ASP A 65 18.63 -15.83 25.86
C ASP A 65 19.73 -16.69 25.23
N VAL A 66 20.90 -16.09 25.00
CA VAL A 66 22.11 -16.73 24.49
C VAL A 66 23.21 -16.50 25.51
N ASN A 67 23.78 -17.58 26.06
CA ASN A 67 24.84 -17.53 27.08
C ASN A 67 24.52 -16.62 28.29
N GLY A 68 23.27 -16.65 28.77
CA GLY A 68 22.81 -15.86 29.92
C GLY A 68 22.59 -14.37 29.65
N ARG A 69 22.59 -13.93 28.39
CA ARG A 69 22.21 -12.57 27.98
C ARG A 69 21.05 -12.61 27.00
N ARG A 70 20.11 -11.66 27.11
CA ARG A 70 19.00 -11.54 26.16
C ARG A 70 19.46 -10.92 24.85
N PHE A 71 19.25 -11.65 23.76
CA PHE A 71 19.40 -11.18 22.40
C PHE A 71 18.03 -11.00 21.75
N VAL A 72 17.97 -10.10 20.78
CA VAL A 72 16.87 -9.99 19.82
C VAL A 72 17.40 -10.08 18.41
N GLN A 73 16.57 -10.61 17.51
CA GLN A 73 16.74 -10.48 16.08
C GLN A 73 15.93 -9.29 15.58
N ALA A 74 16.62 -8.32 14.96
CA ALA A 74 16.06 -7.05 14.56
C ALA A 74 16.40 -6.72 13.10
N LEU A 75 15.59 -5.86 12.49
CA LEU A 75 15.90 -5.15 11.27
C LEU A 75 16.31 -3.72 11.61
N LEU A 76 17.46 -3.29 11.09
CA LEU A 76 17.95 -1.91 11.14
C LEU A 76 17.71 -1.29 9.77
N LEU A 77 16.80 -0.31 9.66
CA LEU A 77 16.64 0.49 8.45
C LEU A 77 17.65 1.65 8.49
N SER A 78 18.33 1.92 7.38
CA SER A 78 19.46 2.86 7.29
C SER A 78 19.23 3.92 6.22
N ASP A 79 19.73 5.13 6.47
CA ASP A 79 19.87 6.23 5.51
C ASP A 79 21.35 6.61 5.29
N SER A 80 22.28 5.74 5.74
CA SER A 80 23.73 5.84 5.50
C SER A 80 24.08 6.22 4.06
N ALA A 81 24.99 7.19 3.90
CA ALA A 81 25.58 7.50 2.60
C ALA A 81 26.50 6.37 2.07
N ASP A 82 27.05 5.53 2.97
CA ASP A 82 27.74 4.30 2.61
C ASP A 82 26.71 3.19 2.31
N PRO A 83 26.58 2.73 1.04
CA PRO A 83 25.62 1.71 0.65
C PRO A 83 25.96 0.32 1.20
N ASP A 84 27.22 0.08 1.61
CA ASP A 84 27.62 -1.17 2.24
C ASP A 84 27.37 -1.15 3.76
N MET A 85 26.91 -0.03 4.34
CA MET A 85 26.62 0.16 5.77
C MET A 85 27.78 -0.31 6.68
N THR A 86 29.01 -0.06 6.26
CA THR A 86 30.23 -0.69 6.82
C THR A 86 30.46 -0.32 8.27
N ASP A 87 30.31 0.95 8.64
CA ASP A 87 30.45 1.42 10.02
C ASP A 87 29.32 0.92 10.93
N LEU A 88 28.10 0.75 10.39
CA LEU A 88 26.97 0.19 11.11
C LEU A 88 27.15 -1.32 11.34
N ARG A 89 27.60 -2.07 10.34
CA ARG A 89 27.95 -3.50 10.46
C ARG A 89 29.09 -3.72 11.46
N ALA A 90 30.15 -2.92 11.36
CA ALA A 90 31.28 -2.96 12.28
C ALA A 90 30.82 -2.68 13.72
N PHE A 91 29.97 -1.67 13.93
CA PHE A 91 29.39 -1.36 15.24
C PHE A 91 28.55 -2.51 15.81
N VAL A 92 27.71 -3.16 14.99
CA VAL A 92 26.89 -4.33 15.41
C VAL A 92 27.79 -5.47 15.91
N VAL A 93 28.87 -5.78 15.18
CA VAL A 93 29.81 -6.85 15.57
C VAL A 93 30.62 -6.46 16.82
N GLN A 94 31.13 -5.22 16.89
CA GLN A 94 31.86 -4.70 18.06
C GLN A 94 31.00 -4.68 19.33
N ALA A 95 29.70 -4.42 19.21
CA ALA A 95 28.75 -4.46 20.31
C ALA A 95 28.34 -5.89 20.75
N GLY A 96 28.98 -6.93 20.20
CA GLY A 96 28.71 -8.34 20.52
C GLY A 96 27.51 -8.94 19.78
N GLY A 97 27.00 -8.26 18.75
CA GLY A 97 25.98 -8.77 17.84
C GLY A 97 26.56 -9.53 16.65
N ALA A 98 25.71 -9.82 15.67
CA ALA A 98 26.08 -10.35 14.36
C ALA A 98 25.20 -9.75 13.27
N VAL A 99 25.76 -9.61 12.07
CA VAL A 99 25.04 -9.22 10.85
C VAL A 99 24.74 -10.48 10.06
N LEU A 100 23.45 -10.85 9.99
CA LEU A 100 23.01 -12.10 9.35
C LEU A 100 22.76 -11.91 7.86
N LYS A 101 22.15 -10.79 7.48
CA LYS A 101 21.81 -10.45 6.10
C LYS A 101 21.85 -8.94 5.92
N ARG A 102 22.32 -8.50 4.75
CA ARG A 102 22.16 -7.15 4.24
C ARG A 102 21.11 -7.20 3.14
N HIS A 103 20.17 -6.27 3.19
CA HIS A 103 19.05 -6.13 2.27
C HIS A 103 19.27 -4.84 1.48
N ASP A 104 19.80 -4.98 0.26
CA ASP A 104 20.37 -3.87 -0.52
C ASP A 104 19.27 -3.02 -1.18
N ALA A 105 18.10 -3.61 -1.47
CA ALA A 105 16.97 -2.92 -2.07
C ALA A 105 16.09 -2.19 -1.03
N THR A 106 16.15 -2.58 0.24
CA THR A 106 15.56 -1.85 1.38
C THR A 106 16.52 -0.92 2.11
N HIS A 107 17.82 -1.08 1.87
CA HIS A 107 18.90 -0.43 2.62
C HIS A 107 18.79 -0.72 4.13
N ALA A 108 18.73 -2.02 4.46
CA ALA A 108 18.55 -2.51 5.82
C ALA A 108 19.47 -3.69 6.17
N LEU A 109 19.63 -3.95 7.47
CA LEU A 109 20.37 -5.10 8.01
C LEU A 109 19.45 -5.97 8.87
N THR A 110 19.44 -7.29 8.68
CA THR A 110 18.96 -8.23 9.71
C THR A 110 20.11 -8.61 10.61
N VAL A 111 19.96 -8.36 11.92
CA VAL A 111 21.00 -8.50 12.93
C VAL A 111 20.51 -9.30 14.14
N ASN A 112 21.42 -10.01 14.80
CA ASN A 112 21.24 -10.47 16.17
C ASN A 112 22.00 -9.51 17.09
N VAL A 113 21.36 -8.90 18.08
CA VAL A 113 22.03 -7.96 19.01
C VAL A 113 21.59 -8.17 20.46
N PRO A 114 22.48 -7.92 21.45
CA PRO A 114 22.07 -7.87 22.85
C PRO A 114 21.07 -6.72 23.07
N THR A 115 20.04 -6.91 23.91
CA THR A 115 19.01 -5.88 24.15
C THR A 115 19.58 -4.57 24.71
N SER A 116 20.69 -4.62 25.45
CA SER A 116 21.41 -3.46 25.97
C SER A 116 21.95 -2.51 24.89
N VAL A 117 22.08 -2.96 23.65
CA VAL A 117 22.66 -2.20 22.53
C VAL A 117 21.57 -1.45 21.72
N LEU A 118 20.29 -1.82 21.85
CA LEU A 118 19.20 -1.28 21.04
C LEU A 118 19.06 0.25 21.15
N HIS A 119 19.17 0.81 22.35
CA HIS A 119 19.17 2.27 22.55
C HIS A 119 20.44 2.98 22.04
N ALA A 120 21.53 2.26 21.76
CA ALA A 120 22.71 2.83 21.12
C ALA A 120 22.54 2.83 19.59
N LEU A 121 22.02 1.73 19.02
CA LEU A 121 21.68 1.62 17.59
C LEU A 121 20.65 2.68 17.19
N ALA A 122 19.54 2.78 17.94
CA ALA A 122 18.49 3.78 17.77
C ALA A 122 18.92 5.23 18.09
N ARG A 123 20.19 5.48 18.42
CA ARG A 123 20.75 6.84 18.57
C ARG A 123 21.88 7.14 17.59
N ARG A 124 22.19 6.22 16.67
CA ARG A 124 23.08 6.53 15.54
C ARG A 124 22.35 7.42 14.53
N ALA A 125 23.11 8.28 13.88
CA ALA A 125 22.60 9.22 12.87
C ALA A 125 22.38 8.58 11.48
N ASP A 126 22.83 7.34 11.28
CA ASP A 126 22.70 6.53 10.05
C ASP A 126 21.69 5.38 10.21
N VAL A 127 20.83 5.45 11.23
CA VAL A 127 19.78 4.47 11.51
C VAL A 127 18.44 5.19 11.57
N VAL A 128 17.52 4.83 10.68
CA VAL A 128 16.16 5.40 10.56
C VAL A 128 15.20 4.72 11.53
N SER A 129 15.27 3.40 11.65
CA SER A 129 14.44 2.62 12.57
C SER A 129 15.08 1.29 12.97
N VAL A 130 14.67 0.79 14.13
CA VAL A 130 15.03 -0.51 14.68
C VAL A 130 13.73 -1.27 14.97
N ALA A 131 13.43 -2.27 14.15
CA ALA A 131 12.21 -3.08 14.23
C ALA A 131 12.54 -4.53 14.63
N PRO A 132 11.70 -5.24 15.39
CA PRO A 132 11.90 -6.67 15.64
C PRO A 132 11.64 -7.46 14.37
N ASN A 133 12.29 -8.63 14.21
CA ASN A 133 11.98 -9.55 13.10
C ASN A 133 10.64 -10.28 13.35
N ARG A 134 9.53 -9.54 13.24
CA ARG A 134 8.17 -10.03 13.52
C ARG A 134 7.81 -11.21 12.62
N SER A 135 6.94 -12.07 13.13
CA SER A 135 6.31 -13.11 12.32
C SER A 135 5.39 -12.50 11.25
N THR A 136 5.26 -13.20 10.13
CA THR A 136 4.26 -12.94 9.08
C THR A 136 3.25 -14.09 9.02
N HIS A 137 2.00 -13.78 8.72
CA HIS A 137 0.87 -14.74 8.70
C HIS A 137 -0.02 -14.56 7.45
N HIS A 138 -0.72 -15.63 7.06
CA HIS A 138 -1.58 -15.76 5.88
C HIS A 138 -3.03 -15.27 6.09
N THR A 139 -3.83 -15.17 5.01
CA THR A 139 -5.31 -15.02 5.04
C THR A 139 -6.02 -16.01 4.06
N ALA A 140 -7.11 -15.69 3.31
CA ALA A 140 -7.75 -16.64 2.34
C ALA A 140 -8.72 -16.06 1.21
N SER A 141 -9.78 -16.72 0.64
CA SER A 141 -10.31 -16.57 -0.79
C SER A 141 -11.82 -16.54 -1.18
N THR A 142 -12.36 -16.18 -2.39
CA THR A 142 -11.88 -15.88 -3.79
C THR A 142 -13.01 -15.25 -4.71
N LEU A 143 -12.83 -15.14 -6.05
CA LEU A 143 -13.75 -15.52 -7.19
C LEU A 143 -13.00 -15.72 -8.53
N GLU A 144 -13.71 -16.13 -9.59
CA GLU A 144 -13.43 -15.67 -10.96
C GLU A 144 -14.62 -14.98 -11.67
N THR A 145 -15.85 -15.51 -11.60
CA THR A 145 -17.00 -15.08 -12.45
C THR A 145 -17.52 -13.66 -12.21
N ILE A 146 -17.24 -13.05 -11.05
CA ILE A 146 -17.79 -11.73 -10.69
C ILE A 146 -16.90 -10.56 -11.14
N THR A 147 -15.59 -10.75 -11.29
CA THR A 147 -14.69 -9.62 -11.59
C THR A 147 -14.86 -8.99 -12.96
N GLY A 148 -15.66 -9.59 -13.85
CA GLY A 148 -15.91 -9.09 -15.20
C GLY A 148 -14.91 -9.60 -16.25
N THR A 149 -14.03 -10.53 -15.89
CA THR A 149 -13.01 -11.12 -16.79
C THR A 149 -13.60 -11.85 -18.01
N LEU A 150 -14.90 -12.18 -17.99
CA LEU A 150 -15.62 -12.87 -19.06
C LEU A 150 -16.48 -11.96 -19.96
N THR A 151 -16.33 -10.63 -19.89
CA THR A 151 -16.98 -9.73 -20.87
C THR A 151 -16.24 -9.74 -22.22
N SER A 152 -16.96 -9.47 -23.30
CA SER A 152 -16.42 -9.45 -24.68
C SER A 152 -15.26 -8.46 -24.90
N ASN A 153 -15.08 -7.46 -24.03
CA ASN A 153 -13.96 -6.52 -24.06
C ASN A 153 -12.65 -7.11 -23.52
N VAL A 154 -12.74 -8.19 -22.73
CA VAL A 154 -11.63 -8.88 -22.04
C VAL A 154 -11.42 -10.27 -22.60
N ARG A 155 -12.47 -11.12 -22.68
CA ARG A 155 -12.45 -12.45 -23.30
C ARG A 155 -13.72 -12.71 -24.12
N THR A 156 -13.56 -13.26 -25.31
CA THR A 156 -14.70 -13.56 -26.22
C THR A 156 -15.06 -15.03 -26.32
N ASN A 157 -14.13 -15.96 -26.03
CA ASN A 157 -14.39 -17.40 -25.96
C ASN A 157 -13.41 -18.06 -24.98
N SER A 158 -13.93 -18.97 -24.14
CA SER A 158 -13.14 -19.86 -23.28
C SER A 158 -13.44 -21.30 -23.66
N THR A 159 -12.38 -22.08 -23.94
CA THR A 159 -12.45 -23.53 -24.13
C THR A 159 -11.35 -24.19 -23.31
N LYS A 160 -11.45 -25.50 -23.06
CA LYS A 160 -10.49 -26.26 -22.25
C LYS A 160 -9.02 -26.09 -22.65
N THR A 161 -8.73 -25.73 -23.91
CA THR A 161 -7.38 -25.56 -24.44
C THR A 161 -7.07 -24.16 -24.98
N SER A 162 -8.07 -23.35 -25.34
CA SER A 162 -7.89 -22.04 -26.00
C SER A 162 -8.76 -20.94 -25.38
N TYR A 163 -8.17 -19.75 -25.20
CA TYR A 163 -8.83 -18.52 -24.77
C TYR A 163 -8.66 -17.46 -25.88
N SER A 164 -9.69 -16.67 -26.18
CA SER A 164 -9.58 -15.49 -27.05
C SER A 164 -9.76 -14.19 -26.27
N GLY A 165 -8.80 -13.26 -26.40
CA GLY A 165 -8.78 -11.98 -25.69
C GLY A 165 -7.50 -11.81 -24.86
N LEU A 166 -7.63 -11.25 -23.67
CA LEU A 166 -6.54 -11.07 -22.71
C LEU A 166 -6.52 -12.22 -21.69
N ASP A 167 -5.31 -12.67 -21.39
CA ASP A 167 -5.01 -13.85 -20.60
C ASP A 167 -3.71 -13.76 -19.77
N GLY A 168 -3.03 -12.61 -19.80
CA GLY A 168 -1.75 -12.38 -19.13
C GLY A 168 -0.53 -12.88 -19.90
N THR A 169 -0.68 -13.36 -21.15
CA THR A 169 0.44 -13.85 -21.96
C THR A 169 1.60 -12.85 -21.98
N GLY A 170 2.81 -13.35 -21.68
CA GLY A 170 4.04 -12.57 -21.64
C GLY A 170 4.33 -11.88 -20.31
N ILE A 171 3.37 -11.79 -19.38
CA ILE A 171 3.54 -11.15 -18.07
C ILE A 171 3.94 -12.20 -17.02
N GLY A 172 4.94 -11.87 -16.20
CA GLY A 172 5.30 -12.61 -14.99
C GLY A 172 4.59 -12.07 -13.75
N ILE A 173 4.03 -12.98 -12.95
CA ILE A 173 3.46 -12.73 -11.63
C ILE A 173 4.31 -13.47 -10.58
N ALA A 174 4.89 -12.73 -9.64
CA ALA A 174 5.54 -13.31 -8.47
C ALA A 174 4.51 -13.55 -7.35
N ILE A 175 4.55 -14.75 -6.76
CA ILE A 175 3.71 -15.16 -5.64
C ILE A 175 4.61 -15.31 -4.42
N VAL A 176 4.49 -14.38 -3.48
CA VAL A 176 5.32 -14.32 -2.26
C VAL A 176 4.50 -14.90 -1.10
N ASP A 177 4.65 -16.21 -0.85
CA ASP A 177 3.69 -17.01 -0.06
C ASP A 177 4.34 -18.30 0.53
N SER A 178 3.58 -19.39 0.72
CA SER A 178 4.02 -20.68 1.27
C SER A 178 4.64 -21.65 0.27
N GLY A 179 4.81 -21.25 -0.99
CA GLY A 179 5.24 -22.10 -2.09
C GLY A 179 4.14 -22.30 -3.15
N VAL A 180 4.51 -22.78 -4.34
CA VAL A 180 3.55 -23.15 -5.40
C VAL A 180 3.90 -24.53 -5.97
N MET A 181 2.92 -25.44 -5.94
CA MET A 181 3.01 -26.77 -6.52
C MET A 181 3.11 -26.72 -8.06
N LYS A 182 4.31 -26.62 -8.60
CA LYS A 182 4.61 -26.62 -10.06
C LYS A 182 4.05 -27.85 -10.80
N PRO A 183 3.99 -29.07 -10.21
CA PRO A 183 3.29 -30.19 -10.82
C PRO A 183 1.78 -30.00 -11.02
N HIS A 184 1.12 -29.06 -10.33
CA HIS A 184 -0.34 -28.86 -10.43
C HIS A 184 -0.78 -28.59 -11.87
N ASP A 185 -1.90 -29.19 -12.25
CA ASP A 185 -2.40 -29.19 -13.63
C ASP A 185 -2.95 -27.83 -14.08
N ALA A 186 -3.36 -26.97 -13.13
CA ALA A 186 -3.76 -25.60 -13.41
C ALA A 186 -2.60 -24.74 -13.96
N PHE A 187 -1.34 -25.12 -13.71
CA PHE A 187 -0.15 -24.39 -14.16
C PHE A 187 0.47 -24.93 -15.46
N LEU A 188 -0.26 -25.77 -16.20
CA LEU A 188 0.10 -26.09 -17.58
C LEU A 188 -0.25 -24.90 -18.49
N ASN A 189 0.46 -24.73 -19.60
CA ASN A 189 0.03 -23.90 -20.74
C ASN A 189 -0.76 -24.75 -21.75
N GLY A 190 -1.23 -24.13 -22.84
CA GLY A 190 -1.98 -24.83 -23.91
C GLY A 190 -1.20 -25.94 -24.63
N LEU A 191 0.12 -26.03 -24.44
CA LEU A 191 1.01 -27.05 -25.00
C LEU A 191 1.44 -28.09 -23.95
N GLY A 192 0.90 -28.05 -22.73
CA GLY A 192 1.28 -28.97 -21.64
C GLY A 192 2.63 -28.67 -20.98
N GLN A 193 3.22 -27.50 -21.21
CA GLN A 193 4.45 -27.06 -20.53
C GLN A 193 4.10 -26.35 -19.21
N LYS A 194 4.98 -26.39 -18.21
CA LYS A 194 4.76 -25.71 -16.92
C LYS A 194 4.97 -24.20 -17.03
N ARG A 195 4.07 -23.43 -16.41
CA ARG A 195 4.11 -21.96 -16.30
C ARG A 195 4.69 -21.45 -14.98
N VAL A 196 4.85 -22.31 -13.98
CA VAL A 196 5.71 -21.99 -12.82
C VAL A 196 7.17 -22.11 -13.28
N GLN A 197 7.78 -20.97 -13.58
CA GLN A 197 9.08 -20.91 -14.25
C GLN A 197 10.24 -21.16 -13.27
N ARG A 198 10.13 -20.65 -12.04
CA ARG A 198 11.09 -20.85 -10.95
C ARG A 198 10.34 -21.10 -9.64
N ASN A 199 10.90 -21.97 -8.80
CA ASN A 199 10.54 -22.10 -7.39
C ASN A 199 11.78 -21.76 -6.55
N VAL A 200 11.69 -20.76 -5.69
CA VAL A 200 12.75 -20.39 -4.73
C VAL A 200 12.20 -20.33 -3.30
N THR A 201 13.06 -20.58 -2.32
CA THR A 201 12.72 -20.53 -0.89
C THR A 201 13.68 -19.63 -0.11
N MET A 202 13.08 -18.75 0.70
CA MET A 202 13.78 -17.85 1.63
C MET A 202 13.75 -18.38 3.06
N LEU A 203 13.19 -19.58 3.31
CA LEU A 203 13.09 -20.24 4.63
C LEU A 203 14.45 -20.72 5.19
N LYS A 204 15.53 -20.03 4.85
CA LYS A 204 16.90 -20.31 5.25
C LYS A 204 17.16 -19.84 6.67
N GLN A 205 16.83 -20.67 7.66
CA GLN A 205 17.43 -20.71 9.01
C GLN A 205 17.67 -19.41 9.81
N THR A 206 17.26 -18.21 9.40
CA THR A 206 17.65 -16.94 10.03
C THR A 206 17.16 -16.86 11.47
N LEU A 207 15.95 -17.37 11.76
CA LEU A 207 15.42 -17.56 13.12
C LEU A 207 16.13 -18.65 13.95
N ALA A 208 16.78 -19.62 13.31
CA ALA A 208 17.57 -20.66 13.98
C ALA A 208 19.03 -20.24 14.21
N ASN A 209 19.53 -19.31 13.38
CA ASN A 209 20.88 -18.79 13.40
C ASN A 209 21.06 -17.72 14.49
N TRP A 210 21.35 -18.15 15.71
CA TRP A 210 21.73 -17.29 16.84
C TRP A 210 23.24 -17.08 16.96
N THR A 211 23.97 -17.15 15.84
CA THR A 211 25.42 -16.87 15.82
C THR A 211 25.68 -15.40 16.21
N THR A 212 26.81 -15.17 16.88
CA THR A 212 27.24 -13.86 17.40
C THR A 212 28.68 -13.59 16.94
N GLY A 213 29.07 -12.33 16.80
CA GLY A 213 30.44 -11.93 16.45
C GLY A 213 30.83 -12.16 14.99
N VAL A 214 29.87 -12.35 14.08
CA VAL A 214 30.11 -12.58 12.65
C VAL A 214 29.41 -11.56 11.77
N ASP A 215 30.00 -11.30 10.60
CA ASP A 215 29.36 -10.66 9.46
C ASP A 215 29.29 -11.69 8.34
N SER A 216 28.07 -12.06 7.92
CA SER A 216 27.82 -13.09 6.89
C SER A 216 27.46 -12.49 5.52
N THR A 217 27.69 -11.19 5.32
CA THR A 217 27.30 -10.51 4.08
C THR A 217 28.17 -10.92 2.89
N THR A 218 27.53 -11.08 1.73
CA THR A 218 28.19 -11.36 0.44
C THR A 218 27.56 -10.49 -0.64
N SER A 219 28.38 -9.97 -1.56
CA SER A 219 27.90 -9.10 -2.64
C SER A 219 27.21 -9.94 -3.73
N PRO A 220 25.93 -9.70 -4.05
CA PRO A 220 25.17 -10.47 -5.04
C PRO A 220 25.40 -9.96 -6.47
N MET A 221 26.64 -9.59 -6.82
CA MET A 221 26.96 -9.05 -8.15
C MET A 221 26.58 -10.07 -9.26
N PRO A 222 25.87 -9.66 -10.33
CA PRO A 222 25.43 -10.56 -11.39
C PRO A 222 26.57 -11.38 -12.01
N GLY A 223 26.40 -12.71 -12.05
CA GLY A 223 27.40 -13.63 -12.59
C GLY A 223 28.61 -13.91 -11.68
N SER A 224 28.65 -13.34 -10.47
CA SER A 224 29.68 -13.67 -9.48
C SER A 224 29.46 -15.07 -8.89
N PHE A 225 30.54 -15.68 -8.38
CA PHE A 225 30.45 -16.96 -7.67
C PHE A 225 29.51 -16.89 -6.45
N ALA A 226 29.51 -15.77 -5.72
CA ALA A 226 28.62 -15.56 -4.58
C ALA A 226 27.14 -15.57 -4.99
N GLN A 227 26.79 -14.90 -6.10
CA GLN A 227 25.43 -14.89 -6.64
C GLN A 227 24.98 -16.27 -7.12
N ILE A 228 25.88 -17.06 -7.73
CA ILE A 228 25.59 -18.44 -8.15
C ILE A 228 25.37 -19.36 -6.92
N GLN A 229 26.19 -19.23 -5.87
CA GLN A 229 25.98 -19.99 -4.62
C GLN A 229 24.69 -19.59 -3.90
N TYR A 230 24.32 -18.30 -3.95
CA TYR A 230 23.06 -17.82 -3.42
C TYR A 230 21.85 -18.44 -4.15
N GLU A 231 21.84 -18.38 -5.49
CA GLU A 231 20.79 -19.00 -6.33
C GLU A 231 20.66 -20.51 -6.08
N ASN A 232 21.78 -21.24 -6.05
CA ASN A 232 21.79 -22.69 -5.80
C ASN A 232 21.22 -23.05 -4.43
N SER A 233 21.41 -22.19 -3.43
CA SER A 233 20.97 -22.45 -2.05
C SER A 233 19.53 -22.00 -1.76
N ILE A 234 18.89 -21.20 -2.63
CA ILE A 234 17.43 -20.91 -2.55
C ILE A 234 16.59 -21.81 -3.48
N ALA A 235 17.19 -22.57 -4.40
CA ALA A 235 16.43 -23.33 -5.40
C ALA A 235 15.51 -24.41 -4.77
N ASN A 236 14.22 -24.38 -5.12
CA ASN A 236 13.18 -25.25 -4.53
C ASN A 236 12.35 -26.03 -5.59
N ASP A 237 12.95 -26.30 -6.76
CA ASP A 237 12.35 -27.07 -7.87
C ASP A 237 12.33 -28.60 -7.59
N ASN A 238 11.94 -29.03 -6.39
CA ASN A 238 11.70 -30.44 -6.08
C ASN A 238 10.23 -30.83 -6.34
N ASN A 239 9.95 -32.04 -6.85
CA ASN A 239 8.59 -32.40 -7.25
C ASN A 239 7.67 -32.91 -6.12
N SER A 240 8.17 -33.06 -4.88
CA SER A 240 7.44 -33.77 -3.83
C SER A 240 6.83 -32.87 -2.76
N ASN A 241 7.42 -31.73 -2.37
CA ASN A 241 6.97 -30.95 -1.21
C ASN A 241 7.14 -29.42 -1.38
N GLN A 242 6.64 -28.85 -2.49
CA GLN A 242 6.86 -27.43 -2.81
C GLN A 242 5.99 -26.47 -1.99
N ASP A 243 4.75 -26.86 -1.70
CA ASP A 243 3.80 -26.07 -0.91
C ASP A 243 3.14 -26.98 0.15
N PRO A 244 3.87 -27.31 1.24
CA PRO A 244 3.35 -28.13 2.33
C PRO A 244 2.14 -27.52 3.03
N PHE A 245 2.03 -26.19 3.03
CA PHE A 245 0.93 -25.47 3.69
C PHE A 245 -0.33 -25.44 2.83
N GLY A 246 -0.19 -25.18 1.54
CA GLY A 246 -1.22 -25.26 0.50
C GLY A 246 -1.78 -23.92 0.00
N HIS A 247 -1.46 -22.83 0.68
CA HIS A 247 -2.05 -21.52 0.43
C HIS A 247 -1.50 -20.86 -0.83
N GLY A 248 -0.17 -20.85 -1.01
CA GLY A 248 0.47 -20.24 -2.19
C GLY A 248 0.04 -20.88 -3.51
N THR A 249 -0.19 -22.19 -3.55
CA THR A 249 -0.76 -22.89 -4.71
C THR A 249 -2.17 -22.42 -5.05
N HIS A 250 -3.00 -22.15 -4.04
CA HIS A 250 -4.34 -21.61 -4.21
C HIS A 250 -4.29 -20.17 -4.73
N VAL A 251 -3.53 -19.30 -4.06
CA VAL A 251 -3.23 -17.91 -4.48
C VAL A 251 -2.76 -17.84 -5.93
N ALA A 252 -1.77 -18.67 -6.31
CA ALA A 252 -1.23 -18.73 -7.66
C ALA A 252 -2.26 -19.20 -8.70
N SER A 253 -3.10 -20.18 -8.33
CA SER A 253 -4.19 -20.69 -9.19
C SER A 253 -5.28 -19.65 -9.42
N VAL A 254 -5.49 -18.73 -8.47
CA VAL A 254 -6.47 -17.64 -8.58
C VAL A 254 -5.93 -16.49 -9.43
N ALA A 255 -4.66 -16.15 -9.25
CA ALA A 255 -4.00 -15.16 -10.11
C ALA A 255 -3.92 -15.64 -11.56
N ALA A 256 -3.56 -16.90 -11.80
CA ALA A 256 -3.12 -17.35 -13.11
C ALA A 256 -3.35 -18.85 -13.42
N GLY A 257 -4.24 -19.56 -12.72
CA GLY A 257 -4.56 -20.96 -13.01
C GLY A 257 -5.37 -21.16 -14.31
N ARG A 258 -5.42 -22.40 -14.80
CA ARG A 258 -6.31 -22.83 -15.89
C ARG A 258 -7.21 -23.96 -15.41
N ALA A 259 -8.53 -23.85 -15.57
CA ALA A 259 -9.43 -24.98 -15.31
C ALA A 259 -9.27 -26.06 -16.40
N LYS A 260 -8.38 -27.02 -16.15
CA LYS A 260 -8.25 -28.22 -16.98
C LYS A 260 -9.39 -29.22 -16.75
N PHE A 261 -9.94 -29.24 -15.53
CA PHE A 261 -11.05 -30.10 -15.12
C PHE A 261 -12.09 -29.30 -14.34
N TYR A 262 -13.32 -29.34 -14.83
CA TYR A 262 -14.53 -28.81 -14.18
C TYR A 262 -15.69 -29.75 -14.51
N SER A 263 -16.72 -29.77 -13.67
CA SER A 263 -17.84 -30.72 -13.72
C SER A 263 -19.08 -30.11 -13.08
N SER A 264 -20.20 -30.84 -13.01
CA SER A 264 -21.34 -30.42 -12.18
C SER A 264 -20.99 -30.32 -10.68
N SER A 265 -19.93 -30.98 -10.23
CA SER A 265 -19.44 -30.97 -8.85
C SER A 265 -18.32 -29.96 -8.60
N THR A 266 -17.71 -29.40 -9.66
CA THR A 266 -16.58 -28.48 -9.56
C THR A 266 -16.76 -27.31 -10.55
N PRO A 267 -16.91 -26.07 -10.07
CA PRO A 267 -17.10 -24.92 -10.96
C PRO A 267 -15.85 -24.67 -11.84
N ASP A 268 -15.96 -23.78 -12.82
CA ASP A 268 -14.76 -23.25 -13.48
C ASP A 268 -13.87 -22.58 -12.42
N THR A 269 -12.61 -23.01 -12.36
CA THR A 269 -11.58 -22.51 -11.45
C THR A 269 -10.38 -21.95 -12.22
N THR A 270 -10.65 -21.36 -13.38
CA THR A 270 -9.64 -20.58 -14.10
C THR A 270 -9.23 -19.39 -13.22
N GLY A 271 -7.99 -18.93 -13.40
CA GLY A 271 -7.46 -17.75 -12.72
C GLY A 271 -7.46 -16.56 -13.65
N ILE A 272 -7.46 -15.36 -13.08
CA ILE A 272 -7.71 -14.11 -13.83
C ILE A 272 -6.72 -13.90 -14.99
N ALA A 273 -5.48 -14.38 -14.90
CA ALA A 273 -4.46 -14.32 -15.96
C ALA A 273 -3.92 -15.72 -16.35
N PRO A 274 -4.72 -16.57 -17.02
CA PRO A 274 -4.47 -18.01 -17.17
C PRO A 274 -3.27 -18.39 -18.06
N ASN A 275 -2.66 -17.45 -18.78
CA ASN A 275 -1.42 -17.66 -19.55
C ASN A 275 -0.26 -16.77 -19.07
N ALA A 276 -0.40 -16.08 -17.93
CA ALA A 276 0.74 -15.47 -17.25
C ALA A 276 1.76 -16.53 -16.78
N ASN A 277 3.03 -16.13 -16.70
CA ASN A 277 4.08 -16.92 -16.05
C ASN A 277 4.02 -16.70 -14.55
N ILE A 278 4.27 -17.76 -13.77
CA ILE A 278 4.26 -17.75 -12.32
C ILE A 278 5.68 -17.92 -11.82
N TYR A 279 6.07 -17.13 -10.83
CA TYR A 279 7.35 -17.22 -10.13
C TYR A 279 7.06 -17.41 -8.64
N ASP A 280 7.43 -18.56 -8.12
CA ASP A 280 7.17 -18.93 -6.72
C ASP A 280 8.32 -18.48 -5.82
N VAL A 281 7.97 -17.71 -4.79
CA VAL A 281 8.90 -17.15 -3.80
C VAL A 281 8.37 -17.52 -2.42
N GLN A 282 8.79 -18.69 -1.95
CA GLN A 282 8.38 -19.23 -0.65
C GLN A 282 9.04 -18.46 0.49
N VAL A 283 8.22 -17.78 1.30
CA VAL A 283 8.61 -17.02 2.49
C VAL A 283 7.80 -17.41 3.74
N LEU A 284 6.80 -18.29 3.60
CA LEU A 284 6.05 -18.89 4.72
C LEU A 284 6.36 -20.40 4.80
N ASP A 285 6.51 -20.91 6.02
CA ASP A 285 6.77 -22.33 6.30
C ASP A 285 5.53 -23.23 6.10
N GLY A 286 5.68 -24.54 6.33
CA GLY A 286 4.58 -25.52 6.26
C GLY A 286 3.44 -25.31 7.26
N ASN A 287 3.58 -24.37 8.21
CA ASN A 287 2.53 -23.94 9.14
C ASN A 287 1.92 -22.59 8.73
N GLY A 288 2.31 -22.03 7.58
CA GLY A 288 1.82 -20.75 7.09
C GLY A 288 2.37 -19.55 7.87
N ALA A 289 3.59 -19.66 8.40
CA ALA A 289 4.26 -18.62 9.16
C ALA A 289 5.67 -18.33 8.61
N GLY A 290 6.05 -17.05 8.52
CA GLY A 290 7.39 -16.61 8.14
C GLY A 290 7.86 -15.45 9.01
N THR A 291 8.82 -14.67 8.51
CA THR A 291 9.30 -13.43 9.13
C THR A 291 9.34 -12.26 8.15
N ILE A 292 9.45 -11.04 8.69
CA ILE A 292 9.73 -9.83 7.90
C ILE A 292 11.02 -10.01 7.10
N SER A 293 12.12 -10.52 7.67
CA SER A 293 13.39 -10.67 6.93
C SER A 293 13.29 -11.61 5.72
N GLU A 294 12.54 -12.72 5.86
CA GLU A 294 12.34 -13.70 4.77
C GLU A 294 11.42 -13.13 3.68
N ALA A 295 10.38 -12.36 4.07
CA ALA A 295 9.52 -11.65 3.15
C ALA A 295 10.27 -10.55 2.37
N ILE A 296 11.15 -9.79 3.04
CA ILE A 296 12.01 -8.80 2.39
C ILE A 296 12.97 -9.47 1.41
N GLU A 297 13.70 -10.53 1.83
CA GLU A 297 14.62 -11.26 0.94
C GLU A 297 13.89 -11.82 -0.31
N GLY A 298 12.64 -12.25 -0.14
CA GLY A 298 11.75 -12.63 -1.25
C GLY A 298 11.45 -11.46 -2.20
N ILE A 299 11.08 -10.29 -1.66
CA ILE A 299 10.84 -9.07 -2.45
C ILE A 299 12.12 -8.62 -3.18
N GLU A 300 13.29 -8.67 -2.53
CA GLU A 300 14.57 -8.30 -3.16
C GLU A 300 14.92 -9.24 -4.32
N TRP A 301 14.66 -10.56 -4.18
CA TRP A 301 14.82 -11.52 -5.27
C TRP A 301 13.90 -11.19 -6.46
N VAL A 302 12.63 -10.85 -6.19
CA VAL A 302 11.69 -10.43 -7.24
C VAL A 302 12.18 -9.17 -7.95
N ILE A 303 12.63 -8.15 -7.21
CA ILE A 303 13.19 -6.90 -7.77
C ILE A 303 14.41 -7.20 -8.66
N TYR A 304 15.35 -8.02 -8.17
CA TYR A 304 16.59 -8.35 -8.87
C TYR A 304 16.32 -9.07 -10.20
N HIS A 305 15.35 -10.00 -10.23
CA HIS A 305 15.00 -10.76 -11.43
C HIS A 305 13.89 -10.14 -12.30
N ALA A 306 13.26 -9.04 -11.87
CA ALA A 306 12.05 -8.51 -12.49
C ALA A 306 12.16 -8.33 -14.01
N LYS A 307 13.22 -7.66 -14.47
CA LYS A 307 13.45 -7.43 -15.91
C LYS A 307 13.95 -8.67 -16.66
N GLN A 308 14.69 -9.56 -16.00
CA GLN A 308 15.14 -10.82 -16.62
C GLN A 308 13.96 -11.75 -16.94
N TYR A 309 12.96 -11.77 -16.08
CA TYR A 309 11.82 -12.69 -16.12
C TYR A 309 10.50 -12.02 -16.54
N ASN A 310 10.54 -10.73 -16.88
CA ASN A 310 9.38 -9.87 -17.11
C ASN A 310 8.31 -9.98 -15.99
N ILE A 311 8.76 -10.07 -14.74
CA ILE A 311 7.87 -9.98 -13.57
C ILE A 311 7.43 -8.52 -13.47
N ARG A 312 6.14 -8.28 -13.70
CA ARG A 312 5.53 -6.94 -13.67
C ARG A 312 4.46 -6.81 -12.60
N VAL A 313 4.10 -7.92 -11.95
CA VAL A 313 3.16 -7.98 -10.83
C VAL A 313 3.76 -8.83 -9.72
N MET A 314 3.59 -8.41 -8.47
CA MET A 314 3.96 -9.17 -7.27
C MET A 314 2.77 -9.19 -6.32
N ASN A 315 2.40 -10.38 -5.88
CA ASN A 315 1.29 -10.61 -4.96
C ASN A 315 1.83 -11.02 -3.58
N LEU A 316 1.54 -10.20 -2.56
CA LEU A 316 1.90 -10.38 -1.16
C LEU A 316 0.65 -10.76 -0.37
N SER A 317 0.52 -12.04 -0.10
CA SER A 317 -0.66 -12.66 0.53
C SER A 317 -0.43 -12.97 2.01
N LEU A 318 0.41 -12.14 2.63
CA LEU A 318 0.88 -12.17 4.01
C LEU A 318 0.80 -10.78 4.64
N ALA A 319 0.78 -10.72 5.97
CA ALA A 319 0.85 -9.48 6.73
C ALA A 319 1.72 -9.63 7.98
N SER A 320 2.23 -8.51 8.51
CA SER A 320 2.88 -8.43 9.82
C SER A 320 2.21 -7.40 10.73
N SER A 321 2.17 -7.68 12.03
CA SER A 321 1.57 -6.83 13.06
C SER A 321 2.48 -5.65 13.43
N SER A 322 2.85 -4.83 12.45
CA SER A 322 3.60 -3.60 12.68
C SER A 322 2.69 -2.48 13.19
N THR A 323 3.25 -1.62 14.04
CA THR A 323 2.62 -0.40 14.58
C THR A 323 3.35 0.87 14.16
N GLN A 324 4.45 0.70 13.41
CA GLN A 324 5.28 1.79 12.90
C GLN A 324 4.61 2.41 11.67
N THR A 325 4.86 3.69 11.44
CA THR A 325 4.44 4.38 10.22
C THR A 325 4.96 3.68 8.96
N TRP A 326 4.18 3.71 7.86
CA TRP A 326 4.61 3.20 6.54
C TRP A 326 6.00 3.71 6.14
N GLN A 327 6.39 4.89 6.61
CA GLN A 327 7.68 5.52 6.36
C GLN A 327 8.90 4.82 6.98
N LYS A 328 8.70 4.09 8.09
CA LYS A 328 9.74 3.49 8.92
C LYS A 328 9.64 1.98 9.07
N ASP A 329 8.54 1.38 8.60
CA ASP A 329 8.38 -0.06 8.52
C ASP A 329 9.22 -0.65 7.37
N PRO A 330 10.07 -1.67 7.64
CA PRO A 330 10.99 -2.20 6.64
C PRO A 330 10.30 -3.05 5.56
N LEU A 331 9.11 -3.62 5.81
CA LEU A 331 8.36 -4.40 4.83
C LEU A 331 7.57 -3.48 3.89
N CYS A 332 7.03 -2.37 4.40
CA CYS A 332 6.50 -1.27 3.58
C CYS A 332 7.61 -0.69 2.69
N ALA A 333 8.81 -0.46 3.25
CA ALA A 333 9.96 -0.04 2.47
C ALA A 333 10.33 -1.05 1.37
N ALA A 334 10.27 -2.36 1.61
CA ALA A 334 10.52 -3.36 0.56
C ALA A 334 9.48 -3.29 -0.57
N ALA A 335 8.20 -3.24 -0.20
CA ALA A 335 7.09 -3.14 -1.15
C ALA A 335 7.20 -1.86 -2.01
N ARG A 336 7.55 -0.72 -1.41
CA ARG A 336 7.78 0.54 -2.11
C ARG A 336 8.97 0.50 -3.07
N SER A 337 10.06 -0.19 -2.70
CA SER A 337 11.18 -0.44 -3.63
C SER A 337 10.75 -1.27 -4.83
N ALA A 338 9.89 -2.27 -4.66
CA ALA A 338 9.33 -3.02 -5.79
C ALA A 338 8.41 -2.14 -6.66
N THR A 339 7.57 -1.29 -6.06
CA THR A 339 6.78 -0.31 -6.82
C THR A 339 7.69 0.62 -7.65
N ALA A 340 8.74 1.18 -7.05
CA ALA A 340 9.73 2.03 -7.70
C ALA A 340 10.54 1.31 -8.81
N ALA A 341 10.70 -0.01 -8.72
CA ALA A 341 11.25 -0.85 -9.79
C ALA A 341 10.30 -1.03 -11.00
N GLY A 342 9.06 -0.52 -10.94
CA GLY A 342 8.03 -0.69 -11.97
C GLY A 342 7.20 -1.96 -11.83
N ILE A 343 7.23 -2.61 -10.66
CA ILE A 343 6.46 -3.82 -10.36
C ILE A 343 5.16 -3.42 -9.67
N THR A 344 4.02 -3.92 -10.16
CA THR A 344 2.72 -3.68 -9.53
C THR A 344 2.58 -4.55 -8.29
N VAL A 345 2.67 -3.95 -7.11
CA VAL A 345 2.59 -4.66 -5.83
C VAL A 345 1.15 -4.69 -5.34
N VAL A 346 0.62 -5.89 -5.13
CA VAL A 346 -0.74 -6.14 -4.66
C VAL A 346 -0.69 -6.88 -3.32
N VAL A 347 -1.39 -6.36 -2.32
CA VAL A 347 -1.30 -6.81 -0.92
C VAL A 347 -2.69 -7.07 -0.35
N ALA A 348 -2.81 -8.11 0.48
CA ALA A 348 -4.01 -8.38 1.25
C ALA A 348 -4.27 -7.29 2.31
N ALA A 349 -5.52 -6.82 2.48
CA ALA A 349 -5.84 -5.84 3.53
C ALA A 349 -5.67 -6.39 4.96
N GLY A 350 -5.88 -7.70 5.15
CA GLY A 350 -5.89 -8.38 6.44
C GLY A 350 -7.27 -8.99 6.77
N ASN A 351 -7.29 -9.96 7.69
CA ASN A 351 -8.52 -10.63 8.15
C ASN A 351 -8.95 -10.17 9.56
N PHE A 352 -8.68 -8.91 9.90
CA PHE A 352 -8.86 -8.37 11.26
C PHE A 352 -10.05 -7.41 11.37
N GLY A 353 -11.01 -7.48 10.43
CA GLY A 353 -12.21 -6.64 10.40
C GLY A 353 -13.19 -6.87 11.55
N LEU A 354 -13.06 -8.00 12.28
CA LEU A 354 -13.81 -8.28 13.51
C LEU A 354 -12.86 -8.52 14.69
N SER A 355 -13.29 -8.08 15.87
CA SER A 355 -12.71 -8.45 17.16
C SER A 355 -13.06 -9.90 17.53
N THR A 356 -12.41 -10.42 18.58
CA THR A 356 -12.77 -11.73 19.16
C THR A 356 -14.19 -11.79 19.73
N SER A 357 -14.82 -10.63 19.98
CA SER A 357 -16.23 -10.50 20.39
C SER A 357 -17.19 -10.28 19.21
N GLY A 358 -16.71 -10.37 17.96
CA GLY A 358 -17.52 -10.18 16.75
C GLY A 358 -17.93 -8.74 16.48
N GLN A 359 -17.32 -7.76 17.14
CA GLN A 359 -17.53 -6.32 16.88
C GLN A 359 -16.63 -5.88 15.73
N GLU A 360 -17.10 -4.93 14.92
CA GLU A 360 -16.30 -4.40 13.81
C GLU A 360 -15.08 -3.62 14.29
N VAL A 361 -13.99 -3.71 13.53
CA VAL A 361 -12.71 -3.05 13.83
C VAL A 361 -12.27 -2.21 12.64
N TYR A 362 -12.19 -0.89 12.87
CA TYR A 362 -11.53 0.07 12.00
C TYR A 362 -10.08 0.27 12.46
N GLY A 363 -9.19 0.61 11.53
CA GLY A 363 -7.76 0.75 11.83
C GLY A 363 -6.96 -0.55 11.76
N ALA A 364 -7.45 -1.54 11.02
CA ALA A 364 -6.99 -2.93 11.03
C ALA A 364 -6.16 -3.34 9.78
N ILE A 365 -5.84 -2.37 8.92
CA ILE A 365 -4.88 -2.53 7.81
C ILE A 365 -3.47 -2.65 8.40
N SER A 366 -2.68 -3.60 7.89
CA SER A 366 -1.39 -3.99 8.46
C SER A 366 -0.30 -4.08 7.40
N SER A 367 0.97 -3.96 7.81
CA SER A 367 2.12 -3.95 6.90
C SER A 367 2.22 -5.24 6.06
N PRO A 368 2.46 -5.14 4.73
CA PRO A 368 2.77 -3.93 3.95
C PRO A 368 1.55 -3.23 3.31
N GLY A 369 0.32 -3.62 3.65
CA GLY A 369 -0.91 -3.08 3.06
C GLY A 369 -1.27 -1.65 3.50
N ASP A 370 -0.53 -1.11 4.47
CA ASP A 370 -0.57 0.29 4.90
C ASP A 370 0.31 1.22 4.04
N ASP A 371 1.20 0.69 3.18
CA ASP A 371 2.02 1.54 2.30
C ASP A 371 1.16 2.24 1.22
N PRO A 372 1.36 3.54 0.97
CA PRO A 372 0.60 4.28 -0.05
C PRO A 372 0.86 3.80 -1.48
N SER A 373 2.04 3.24 -1.79
CA SER A 373 2.44 2.85 -3.14
C SER A 373 1.83 1.53 -3.61
N VAL A 374 1.45 0.64 -2.68
CA VAL A 374 0.87 -0.67 -3.01
C VAL A 374 -0.64 -0.60 -3.27
N ILE A 375 -1.18 -1.62 -3.93
CA ILE A 375 -2.62 -1.85 -4.08
C ILE A 375 -3.08 -2.80 -2.98
N THR A 376 -3.79 -2.27 -1.99
CA THR A 376 -4.31 -3.02 -0.84
C THR A 376 -5.74 -3.47 -1.10
N VAL A 377 -6.00 -4.77 -0.94
CA VAL A 377 -7.22 -5.40 -1.43
C VAL A 377 -8.02 -6.00 -0.27
N GLY A 378 -9.21 -5.44 -0.02
CA GLY A 378 -10.20 -6.03 0.87
C GLY A 378 -11.03 -7.12 0.20
N ALA A 379 -11.87 -7.81 0.96
CA ALA A 379 -12.65 -8.96 0.49
C ALA A 379 -14.16 -8.65 0.36
N VAL A 380 -14.80 -9.16 -0.70
CA VAL A 380 -16.26 -9.30 -0.77
C VAL A 380 -16.71 -10.75 -0.66
N ASN A 381 -17.88 -10.93 -0.04
CA ASN A 381 -18.72 -12.11 -0.19
C ASN A 381 -19.74 -11.88 -1.30
N TYR A 382 -19.91 -12.88 -2.15
CA TYR A 382 -20.81 -12.85 -3.31
C TYR A 382 -22.03 -13.76 -3.18
N HIS A 383 -22.19 -14.43 -2.03
CA HIS A 383 -23.40 -15.19 -1.70
C HIS A 383 -23.78 -16.27 -2.73
N ASN A 384 -22.78 -16.89 -3.37
CA ASN A 384 -22.93 -17.86 -4.45
C ASN A 384 -23.67 -17.34 -5.70
N SER A 385 -23.76 -16.02 -5.87
CA SER A 385 -24.37 -15.36 -7.03
C SER A 385 -23.36 -15.08 -8.13
N LEU A 386 -23.85 -14.90 -9.36
CA LEU A 386 -23.08 -14.34 -10.49
C LEU A 386 -23.48 -12.88 -10.79
N SER A 387 -24.48 -12.34 -10.08
CA SER A 387 -25.00 -10.99 -10.26
C SER A 387 -24.20 -9.97 -9.45
N ARG A 388 -23.90 -8.82 -10.07
CA ARG A 388 -23.22 -7.65 -9.49
C ARG A 388 -24.08 -6.81 -8.52
N SER A 389 -25.15 -7.39 -7.99
CA SER A 389 -26.19 -6.65 -7.25
C SER A 389 -26.35 -7.11 -5.80
N VAL A 390 -25.55 -8.08 -5.35
CA VAL A 390 -25.72 -8.73 -4.04
C VAL A 390 -24.43 -8.85 -3.23
N GLU A 391 -23.29 -8.45 -3.79
CA GLU A 391 -22.01 -8.50 -3.11
C GLU A 391 -21.96 -7.55 -1.91
N THR A 392 -21.37 -8.05 -0.82
CA THR A 392 -21.15 -7.31 0.43
C THR A 392 -19.68 -7.39 0.81
N VAL A 393 -19.12 -6.33 1.40
CA VAL A 393 -17.80 -6.45 2.04
C VAL A 393 -17.88 -7.54 3.11
N ASP A 394 -16.89 -8.42 3.16
CA ASP A 394 -16.89 -9.53 4.13
C ASP A 394 -16.49 -9.02 5.51
N HIS A 395 -17.15 -9.50 6.57
CA HIS A 395 -16.94 -8.99 7.93
C HIS A 395 -15.50 -9.14 8.41
N PHE A 396 -14.80 -10.23 8.01
CA PHE A 396 -13.40 -10.42 8.37
C PHE A 396 -12.46 -9.40 7.69
N SER A 397 -12.88 -8.75 6.60
CA SER A 397 -12.01 -7.86 5.82
C SER A 397 -11.53 -6.70 6.69
N SER A 398 -10.22 -6.57 6.86
CA SER A 398 -9.63 -5.43 7.56
C SER A 398 -10.07 -4.11 6.95
N ARG A 399 -10.43 -3.16 7.81
CA ARG A 399 -10.91 -1.83 7.45
C ARG A 399 -9.87 -0.78 7.79
N GLY A 400 -9.81 0.29 7.00
CA GLY A 400 -8.99 1.46 7.27
C GLY A 400 -9.47 2.30 8.46
N PRO A 401 -8.88 3.49 8.66
CA PRO A 401 -7.70 3.98 7.94
C PRO A 401 -6.44 3.20 8.35
N THR A 402 -5.27 3.52 7.81
CA THR A 402 -4.01 2.98 8.38
C THR A 402 -3.76 3.55 9.77
N ARG A 403 -3.12 2.77 10.66
CA ARG A 403 -2.81 3.16 12.05
C ARG A 403 -1.34 2.97 12.42
N GLY A 404 -0.47 2.87 11.42
CA GLY A 404 0.96 3.10 11.60
C GLY A 404 1.19 4.46 12.25
N SER A 405 2.22 4.56 13.10
CA SER A 405 2.46 5.75 13.90
C SER A 405 3.96 6.02 14.11
N TYR A 406 4.27 7.25 14.49
CA TYR A 406 5.59 7.68 14.98
C TYR A 406 5.43 8.77 16.04
N VAL A 407 6.45 8.98 16.86
CA VAL A 407 6.51 10.13 17.78
C VAL A 407 7.30 11.26 17.11
N ASN A 408 6.69 12.44 16.98
CA ASN A 408 7.34 13.60 16.36
C ASN A 408 8.33 14.30 17.31
N ALA A 409 9.08 15.29 16.80
CA ALA A 409 10.08 16.03 17.59
C ALA A 409 9.52 16.75 18.83
N SER A 410 8.21 17.04 18.85
CA SER A 410 7.50 17.64 19.99
C SER A 410 6.97 16.61 21.00
N GLY A 411 7.26 15.31 20.82
CA GLY A 411 6.82 14.23 21.69
C GLY A 411 5.37 13.77 21.46
N VAL A 412 4.73 14.19 20.37
CA VAL A 412 3.33 13.85 20.05
C VAL A 412 3.29 12.66 19.08
N THR A 413 2.50 11.64 19.40
CA THR A 413 2.20 10.52 18.49
C THR A 413 1.39 11.02 17.30
N GLN A 414 1.93 10.82 16.10
CA GLN A 414 1.23 11.02 14.83
C GLN A 414 0.80 9.66 14.28
N TYR A 415 -0.41 9.59 13.72
CA TYR A 415 -0.93 8.40 13.04
C TYR A 415 -1.09 8.70 11.56
N ASP A 416 -0.71 7.74 10.71
CA ASP A 416 -0.73 7.90 9.24
C ASP A 416 -2.16 8.15 8.71
N ASN A 417 -3.17 7.45 9.23
CA ASN A 417 -4.59 7.66 8.89
C ASN A 417 -4.96 7.57 7.38
N LEU A 418 -4.17 6.87 6.56
CA LEU A 418 -4.39 6.77 5.11
C LEU A 418 -5.66 6.00 4.74
N LEU A 419 -6.27 6.37 3.61
CA LEU A 419 -7.41 5.70 2.99
C LEU A 419 -7.00 4.31 2.46
N LYS A 420 -7.49 3.26 3.10
CA LYS A 420 -7.29 1.86 2.76
C LYS A 420 -8.54 1.04 3.16
N PRO A 421 -8.85 -0.11 2.51
CA PRO A 421 -8.19 -0.66 1.32
C PRO A 421 -8.38 0.24 0.10
N ASP A 422 -7.60 0.05 -0.96
CA ASP A 422 -7.73 0.85 -2.19
C ASP A 422 -8.98 0.44 -2.97
N LEU A 423 -9.27 -0.86 -3.00
CA LEU A 423 -10.51 -1.44 -3.54
C LEU A 423 -10.79 -2.80 -2.87
N VAL A 424 -12.01 -3.31 -3.04
CA VAL A 424 -12.33 -4.69 -2.67
C VAL A 424 -12.38 -5.60 -3.88
N ALA A 425 -11.92 -6.82 -3.69
CA ALA A 425 -12.04 -7.88 -4.66
C ALA A 425 -12.66 -9.12 -3.99
N PRO A 426 -13.12 -10.07 -4.78
CA PRO A 426 -13.67 -11.33 -4.29
C PRO A 426 -12.81 -12.15 -3.33
N GLY A 427 -13.36 -12.44 -2.14
CA GLY A 427 -12.61 -13.07 -1.05
C GLY A 427 -13.39 -14.02 -0.14
N ASN A 428 -14.60 -14.48 -0.50
CA ASN A 428 -15.32 -15.51 0.27
C ASN A 428 -15.48 -16.83 -0.51
N LYS A 429 -15.30 -17.98 0.15
CA LYS A 429 -15.65 -19.34 -0.29
C LYS A 429 -15.41 -19.71 -1.76
N VAL A 430 -14.19 -19.67 -2.31
CA VAL A 430 -14.00 -20.28 -3.65
C VAL A 430 -12.81 -21.20 -3.89
N VAL A 431 -13.14 -22.07 -4.82
CA VAL A 431 -12.48 -23.25 -5.31
C VAL A 431 -11.35 -22.83 -6.23
N SER A 432 -10.14 -23.25 -5.90
CA SER A 432 -8.98 -23.18 -6.80
C SER A 432 -8.01 -24.31 -6.48
N GLY A 433 -6.85 -24.35 -7.15
CA GLY A 433 -5.88 -25.44 -7.00
C GLY A 433 -5.46 -25.68 -5.54
N ALA A 434 -5.45 -26.93 -5.12
CA ALA A 434 -4.90 -27.36 -3.83
C ALA A 434 -3.52 -28.00 -4.05
N ALA A 435 -2.54 -27.61 -3.22
CA ALA A 435 -1.26 -28.29 -3.22
C ALA A 435 -1.39 -29.74 -2.72
N MET A 436 -0.54 -30.62 -3.23
CA MET A 436 -0.47 -32.02 -2.84
C MET A 436 0.98 -32.48 -2.81
N THR A 437 1.29 -33.33 -1.83
CA THR A 437 2.60 -33.96 -1.67
C THR A 437 2.55 -35.38 -2.22
N GLN A 438 3.30 -35.67 -3.29
CA GLN A 438 3.46 -37.04 -3.80
C GLN A 438 4.67 -37.69 -3.11
N THR A 439 4.43 -38.51 -2.07
CA THR A 439 5.51 -39.15 -1.30
C THR A 439 6.05 -40.39 -2.02
N LEU A 440 5.19 -41.10 -2.75
CA LEU A 440 5.51 -42.25 -3.60
C LEU A 440 4.53 -42.28 -4.78
N LEU A 441 4.80 -43.09 -5.81
CA LEU A 441 3.99 -43.16 -7.04
C LEU A 441 2.48 -43.41 -6.82
N LEU A 442 2.12 -44.10 -5.73
CA LEU A 442 0.73 -44.43 -5.37
C LEU A 442 0.25 -43.78 -4.05
N PHE A 443 1.07 -42.92 -3.42
CA PHE A 443 0.75 -42.30 -2.14
C PHE A 443 0.86 -40.79 -2.24
N THR A 444 -0.31 -40.14 -2.11
CA THR A 444 -0.45 -38.69 -2.03
C THR A 444 -0.86 -38.29 -0.63
N ASN A 445 -0.58 -37.05 -0.26
CA ASN A 445 -1.15 -36.43 0.92
C ASN A 445 -1.66 -35.02 0.57
N TRP A 446 -2.78 -34.65 1.19
CA TRP A 446 -3.22 -33.28 1.33
C TRP A 446 -2.15 -32.38 1.95
N ASN A 447 -2.13 -31.12 1.53
CA ASN A 447 -1.44 -30.05 2.24
C ASN A 447 -2.02 -29.81 3.64
N TYR A 448 -1.30 -29.05 4.48
CA TYR A 448 -1.69 -28.77 5.87
C TYR A 448 -3.13 -28.22 5.99
N LEU A 449 -3.50 -27.23 5.18
CA LEU A 449 -4.83 -26.61 5.23
C LEU A 449 -5.94 -27.60 4.88
N ALA A 450 -5.80 -28.29 3.75
CA ALA A 450 -6.78 -29.24 3.26
C ALA A 450 -6.92 -30.47 4.18
N ASN A 451 -5.84 -30.91 4.83
CA ASN A 451 -5.88 -31.97 5.84
C ASN A 451 -6.57 -31.51 7.13
N THR A 452 -6.09 -30.39 7.70
CA THR A 452 -6.54 -29.88 9.02
C THR A 452 -8.00 -29.41 8.98
N TYR A 453 -8.43 -28.81 7.86
CA TYR A 453 -9.74 -28.20 7.71
C TYR A 453 -10.59 -28.87 6.63
N TYR A 454 -10.33 -30.15 6.32
CA TYR A 454 -11.00 -30.95 5.26
C TYR A 454 -12.52 -30.74 5.19
N LYS A 455 -13.19 -30.77 6.35
CA LYS A 455 -14.66 -30.57 6.49
C LYS A 455 -15.17 -29.26 5.89
N TYR A 456 -14.35 -28.21 5.86
CA TYR A 456 -14.71 -26.87 5.42
C TYR A 456 -14.15 -26.53 4.04
N LEU A 457 -12.96 -27.03 3.71
CA LEU A 457 -12.22 -26.62 2.51
C LEU A 457 -12.34 -27.61 1.34
N VAL A 458 -12.63 -28.90 1.62
CA VAL A 458 -12.62 -29.96 0.60
C VAL A 458 -13.94 -30.73 0.57
N ALA A 459 -14.44 -31.20 1.72
CA ALA A 459 -15.68 -31.98 1.80
C ALA A 459 -16.89 -31.31 1.12
N PRO A 460 -17.09 -29.96 1.18
CA PRO A 460 -18.21 -29.31 0.49
C PRO A 460 -18.14 -29.36 -1.04
N LEU A 461 -16.96 -29.64 -1.61
CA LEU A 461 -16.76 -29.79 -3.05
C LEU A 461 -17.13 -31.19 -3.55
N ASN A 462 -17.23 -32.17 -2.65
CA ASN A 462 -17.48 -33.58 -2.96
C ASN A 462 -16.52 -34.14 -4.05
N ILE A 463 -15.24 -33.81 -3.94
CA ILE A 463 -14.18 -34.26 -4.86
C ILE A 463 -13.29 -35.35 -4.23
N PRO A 464 -12.81 -36.33 -5.03
CA PRO A 464 -11.78 -37.25 -4.61
C PRO A 464 -10.39 -36.58 -4.56
N GLU A 465 -9.49 -37.14 -3.75
CA GLU A 465 -8.07 -36.80 -3.74
C GLU A 465 -7.40 -37.33 -5.03
N ILE A 466 -7.02 -36.46 -5.96
CA ILE A 466 -6.35 -36.82 -7.22
C ILE A 466 -5.18 -35.87 -7.52
N TYR A 467 -3.96 -36.41 -7.44
CA TYR A 467 -2.77 -35.72 -7.92
C TYR A 467 -2.69 -35.71 -9.46
N PRO A 468 -2.34 -34.60 -10.12
CA PRO A 468 -1.97 -33.27 -9.60
C PRO A 468 -3.08 -32.22 -9.84
N GLN A 469 -4.36 -32.59 -9.73
CA GLN A 469 -5.50 -31.81 -10.25
C GLN A 469 -6.52 -31.40 -9.18
N THR A 470 -6.21 -31.64 -7.90
CA THR A 470 -7.14 -31.44 -6.78
C THR A 470 -7.36 -29.95 -6.48
N GLN A 471 -8.52 -29.63 -5.92
CA GLN A 471 -8.97 -28.27 -5.60
C GLN A 471 -9.29 -28.13 -4.10
N MET A 472 -9.34 -26.89 -3.61
CA MET A 472 -9.90 -26.57 -2.29
C MET A 472 -10.54 -25.18 -2.28
N MET A 473 -11.43 -24.97 -1.32
CA MET A 473 -12.07 -23.70 -0.99
C MET A 473 -11.33 -23.01 0.16
N LEU A 474 -11.26 -21.68 0.17
CA LEU A 474 -10.71 -20.86 1.26
C LEU A 474 -11.65 -19.63 1.52
N SER A 475 -11.42 -18.76 2.53
CA SER A 475 -12.09 -17.44 2.78
C SER A 475 -11.22 -16.37 3.49
N GLY A 476 -11.08 -15.16 2.94
CA GLY A 476 -10.16 -14.11 3.43
C GLY A 476 -9.79 -13.00 2.41
N THR A 477 -8.81 -12.15 2.76
CA THR A 477 -8.25 -11.11 1.86
C THR A 477 -7.04 -11.55 1.01
N SER A 478 -6.26 -12.54 1.45
CA SER A 478 -5.04 -12.99 0.74
C SER A 478 -5.31 -13.52 -0.66
N VAL A 479 -6.54 -13.91 -0.94
CA VAL A 479 -6.92 -14.45 -2.23
C VAL A 479 -7.95 -13.55 -2.93
N ALA A 480 -8.40 -12.47 -2.28
CA ALA A 480 -8.87 -11.27 -2.99
C ALA A 480 -7.70 -10.55 -3.70
N ALA A 481 -6.53 -10.46 -3.06
CA ALA A 481 -5.31 -9.90 -3.64
C ALA A 481 -4.90 -10.49 -5.03
N PRO A 482 -4.73 -11.81 -5.23
CA PRO A 482 -4.34 -12.40 -6.51
C PRO A 482 -5.38 -12.22 -7.61
N VAL A 483 -6.65 -12.00 -7.28
CA VAL A 483 -7.66 -11.62 -8.27
C VAL A 483 -7.32 -10.25 -8.88
N VAL A 484 -6.88 -9.29 -8.05
CA VAL A 484 -6.38 -7.99 -8.50
C VAL A 484 -5.00 -8.11 -9.16
N ALA A 485 -4.12 -9.00 -8.68
CA ALA A 485 -2.81 -9.24 -9.30
C ALA A 485 -2.93 -9.80 -10.73
N GLY A 486 -3.79 -10.80 -10.93
CA GLY A 486 -4.11 -11.30 -12.27
C GLY A 486 -4.77 -10.21 -13.13
N SER A 487 -5.64 -9.38 -12.55
CA SER A 487 -6.23 -8.23 -13.25
C SER A 487 -5.16 -7.25 -13.73
N ALA A 488 -4.19 -6.90 -12.89
CA ALA A 488 -3.05 -6.06 -13.26
C ALA A 488 -2.22 -6.69 -14.41
N ALA A 489 -2.05 -8.01 -14.43
CA ALA A 489 -1.39 -8.69 -15.54
C ALA A 489 -2.19 -8.60 -16.86
N LEU A 490 -3.53 -8.61 -16.81
CA LEU A 490 -4.36 -8.34 -18.00
C LEU A 490 -4.21 -6.89 -18.49
N LEU A 491 -4.15 -5.91 -17.58
CA LEU A 491 -3.92 -4.51 -17.93
C LEU A 491 -2.54 -4.30 -18.56
N LEU A 492 -1.51 -4.96 -18.03
CA LEU A 492 -0.14 -4.91 -18.56
C LEU A 492 0.02 -5.62 -19.91
N GLN A 493 -0.76 -6.66 -20.17
CA GLN A 493 -0.86 -7.26 -21.51
C GLN A 493 -1.60 -6.32 -22.49
N ALA A 494 -2.65 -5.65 -22.04
CA ALA A 494 -3.41 -4.69 -22.85
C ALA A 494 -2.60 -3.44 -23.19
N ASN A 495 -1.81 -2.95 -22.22
CA ASN A 495 -0.95 -1.79 -22.34
C ASN A 495 0.33 -2.00 -21.50
N PRO A 496 1.48 -2.34 -22.13
CA PRO A 496 2.72 -2.63 -21.40
C PRO A 496 3.38 -1.38 -20.79
N GLY A 497 2.95 -0.19 -21.24
CA GLY A 497 3.45 1.12 -20.81
C GLY A 497 2.79 1.67 -19.55
N LEU A 498 1.85 0.95 -18.92
CA LEU A 498 1.29 1.37 -17.64
C LEU A 498 2.32 1.26 -16.50
N THR A 499 2.32 2.25 -15.61
CA THR A 499 3.08 2.23 -14.36
C THR A 499 2.22 1.67 -13.21
N PRO A 500 2.82 1.12 -12.14
CA PRO A 500 2.10 0.67 -10.94
C PRO A 500 1.07 1.67 -10.37
N PRO A 501 1.40 2.96 -10.11
CA PRO A 501 0.40 3.93 -9.63
C PRO A 501 -0.71 4.22 -10.65
N LEU A 502 -0.43 4.15 -11.96
CA LEU A 502 -1.46 4.31 -12.99
C LEU A 502 -2.41 3.10 -13.04
N ILE A 503 -1.89 1.88 -12.89
CA ILE A 503 -2.70 0.66 -12.74
C ILE A 503 -3.60 0.78 -11.49
N LYS A 504 -3.04 1.20 -10.37
CA LYS A 504 -3.77 1.49 -9.12
C LYS A 504 -4.89 2.52 -9.33
N ALA A 505 -4.65 3.59 -10.07
CA ALA A 505 -5.67 4.59 -10.38
C ALA A 505 -6.79 4.06 -11.31
N ILE A 506 -6.43 3.32 -12.37
CA ILE A 506 -7.40 2.68 -13.29
C ILE A 506 -8.32 1.73 -12.52
N LEU A 507 -7.76 0.86 -11.68
CA LEU A 507 -8.53 -0.14 -10.92
C LEU A 507 -9.51 0.51 -9.94
N GLN A 508 -9.09 1.55 -9.21
CA GLN A 508 -9.98 2.33 -8.34
C GLN A 508 -11.08 3.04 -9.13
N TYR A 509 -10.71 3.81 -10.16
CA TYR A 509 -11.63 4.69 -10.89
C TYR A 509 -12.74 3.94 -11.62
N THR A 510 -12.45 2.73 -12.08
CA THR A 510 -13.38 1.87 -12.82
C THR A 510 -14.21 0.94 -11.92
N ALA A 511 -13.85 0.82 -10.63
CA ALA A 511 -14.52 -0.05 -9.66
C ALA A 511 -16.01 0.28 -9.52
N GLN A 512 -16.79 -0.68 -9.04
CA GLN A 512 -18.22 -0.54 -8.75
C GLN A 512 -18.41 -0.17 -7.27
N PRO A 513 -18.92 1.04 -6.93
CA PRO A 513 -19.30 1.33 -5.56
C PRO A 513 -20.43 0.40 -5.10
N LEU A 514 -20.20 -0.32 -4.01
CA LEU A 514 -21.23 -1.12 -3.34
C LEU A 514 -22.12 -0.20 -2.49
N PRO A 515 -23.44 -0.42 -2.45
CA PRO A 515 -24.32 0.34 -1.58
C PRO A 515 -24.07 0.00 -0.10
N GLY A 516 -24.18 1.00 0.78
CA GLY A 516 -24.13 0.82 2.23
C GLY A 516 -22.73 0.74 2.86
N PHE A 517 -21.67 0.50 2.09
CA PHE A 517 -20.29 0.44 2.60
C PHE A 517 -19.54 1.76 2.40
N ASN A 518 -18.65 2.11 3.33
CA ASN A 518 -17.85 3.35 3.27
C ASN A 518 -16.43 3.13 2.71
N LEU A 519 -15.69 4.22 2.53
CA LEU A 519 -14.36 4.23 1.91
C LEU A 519 -13.34 3.35 2.65
N LEU A 520 -13.49 3.20 3.96
CA LEU A 520 -12.58 2.39 4.80
C LEU A 520 -12.89 0.90 4.76
N GLU A 521 -14.03 0.51 4.17
CA GLU A 521 -14.45 -0.87 4.04
C GLU A 521 -14.23 -1.39 2.62
N GLN A 522 -14.66 -0.61 1.61
CA GLN A 522 -14.61 -1.01 0.21
C GLN A 522 -13.59 -0.26 -0.65
N GLY A 523 -12.90 0.75 -0.12
CA GLY A 523 -12.10 1.66 -0.92
C GLY A 523 -12.95 2.36 -1.97
N ALA A 524 -12.44 2.41 -3.21
CA ALA A 524 -13.19 2.90 -4.37
C ALA A 524 -14.32 1.96 -4.85
N GLY A 525 -14.38 0.71 -4.35
CA GLY A 525 -15.44 -0.24 -4.62
C GLY A 525 -14.96 -1.63 -5.09
N LEU A 526 -15.88 -2.42 -5.64
CA LEU A 526 -15.63 -3.76 -6.17
C LEU A 526 -14.94 -3.71 -7.54
N LEU A 527 -13.80 -4.41 -7.65
CA LEU A 527 -13.00 -4.59 -8.87
C LEU A 527 -13.84 -4.78 -10.15
N ASN A 528 -13.53 -4.02 -11.21
CA ASN A 528 -14.18 -4.09 -12.51
C ASN A 528 -13.14 -4.26 -13.63
N VAL A 529 -12.88 -5.50 -14.04
CA VAL A 529 -11.86 -5.82 -15.07
C VAL A 529 -12.26 -5.30 -16.45
N ASP A 530 -13.56 -5.32 -16.77
CA ASP A 530 -14.10 -4.82 -18.04
C ASP A 530 -13.76 -3.33 -18.26
N GLY A 531 -14.16 -2.48 -17.31
CA GLY A 531 -13.88 -1.06 -17.37
C GLY A 531 -12.38 -0.74 -17.29
N ALA A 532 -11.64 -1.45 -16.43
CA ALA A 532 -10.20 -1.28 -16.28
C ALA A 532 -9.45 -1.57 -17.60
N VAL A 533 -9.78 -2.66 -18.29
CA VAL A 533 -9.18 -3.03 -19.58
C VAL A 533 -9.57 -2.02 -20.67
N ALA A 534 -10.82 -1.57 -20.72
CA ALA A 534 -11.26 -0.56 -21.67
C ALA A 534 -10.48 0.76 -21.51
N LEU A 535 -10.27 1.20 -20.27
CA LEU A 535 -9.49 2.39 -19.94
C LEU A 535 -8.00 2.21 -20.27
N ALA A 536 -7.39 1.09 -19.90
CA ALA A 536 -5.99 0.78 -20.22
C ALA A 536 -5.69 0.80 -21.72
N LYS A 537 -6.62 0.30 -22.56
CA LYS A 537 -6.53 0.30 -24.03
C LYS A 537 -6.67 1.70 -24.66
N ALA A 538 -7.30 2.65 -23.97
CA ALA A 538 -7.46 4.03 -24.46
C ALA A 538 -6.19 4.88 -24.24
N LEU A 539 -5.32 4.48 -23.31
CA LEU A 539 -4.08 5.18 -22.99
C LEU A 539 -2.95 4.85 -23.97
N ARG A 540 -2.02 5.79 -24.15
CA ARG A 540 -0.76 5.59 -24.88
C ARG A 540 0.07 4.46 -24.24
N THR A 541 0.87 3.76 -25.04
CA THR A 541 1.66 2.59 -24.61
C THR A 541 3.12 2.91 -24.24
N ASP A 542 3.50 4.18 -24.29
CA ASP A 542 4.84 4.70 -24.00
C ASP A 542 4.96 5.40 -22.63
N VAL A 543 3.88 5.55 -21.84
CA VAL A 543 3.87 6.33 -20.58
C VAL A 543 5.06 5.99 -19.68
N ALA A 544 5.23 4.73 -19.28
CA ALA A 544 6.32 4.31 -18.40
C ALA A 544 7.72 4.61 -18.97
N THR A 545 7.90 4.45 -20.28
CA THR A 545 9.17 4.76 -20.96
C THR A 545 9.43 6.27 -20.99
N ALA A 546 8.40 7.07 -21.28
CA ALA A 546 8.48 8.52 -21.29
C ALA A 546 8.78 9.08 -19.89
N ILE A 547 8.17 8.53 -18.83
CA ILE A 547 8.50 8.87 -17.43
C ILE A 547 9.95 8.52 -17.11
N HIS A 548 10.39 7.29 -17.43
CA HIS A 548 11.75 6.83 -17.15
C HIS A 548 12.81 7.73 -17.81
N ASN A 549 12.55 8.17 -19.04
CA ASN A 549 13.44 9.02 -19.82
C ASN A 549 13.30 10.53 -19.51
N GLY A 550 12.35 10.96 -18.66
CA GLY A 550 12.07 12.39 -18.40
C GLY A 550 11.45 13.12 -19.60
N GLN A 551 10.73 12.40 -20.47
CA GLN A 551 10.17 12.88 -21.74
C GLN A 551 8.67 13.23 -21.67
N ILE A 552 8.07 13.23 -20.46
CA ILE A 552 6.67 13.58 -20.24
C ILE A 552 6.54 14.56 -19.06
N SER A 553 5.77 15.64 -19.28
CA SER A 553 5.57 16.74 -18.32
C SER A 553 4.15 16.74 -17.79
N ALA A 554 3.91 17.31 -16.60
CA ALA A 554 2.57 17.47 -16.04
C ALA A 554 1.59 18.08 -17.08
N GLY A 555 0.40 17.50 -17.24
CA GLY A 555 -0.59 17.94 -18.23
C GLY A 555 -0.42 17.35 -19.65
N SER A 556 0.64 16.56 -19.91
CA SER A 556 0.84 15.96 -21.23
C SER A 556 -0.29 14.99 -21.61
N PRO A 557 -0.75 14.94 -22.87
CA PRO A 557 -1.83 14.05 -23.29
C PRO A 557 -1.52 12.56 -23.09
N MET A 558 -2.37 11.86 -22.32
CA MET A 558 -2.23 10.44 -22.00
C MET A 558 -3.03 9.49 -22.90
N LEU A 559 -4.08 9.96 -23.58
CA LEU A 559 -4.81 9.15 -24.55
C LEU A 559 -3.91 8.79 -25.75
N ALA A 560 -4.10 7.58 -26.30
CA ALA A 560 -3.48 7.20 -27.56
C ALA A 560 -4.11 7.97 -28.73
N SER A 561 -3.38 8.11 -29.84
CA SER A 561 -3.84 8.86 -31.01
C SER A 561 -5.17 8.33 -31.55
N GLY A 562 -6.18 9.19 -31.65
CA GLY A 562 -7.53 8.84 -32.11
C GLY A 562 -8.41 8.14 -31.06
N MET A 563 -7.91 7.87 -29.86
CA MET A 563 -8.71 7.31 -28.76
C MET A 563 -9.40 8.42 -27.95
N SER A 564 -10.54 8.06 -27.36
CA SER A 564 -11.26 8.88 -26.39
C SER A 564 -11.38 8.13 -25.06
N MET A 565 -11.81 8.82 -24.00
CA MET A 565 -12.18 8.15 -22.76
C MET A 565 -13.37 7.20 -22.98
N PRO A 566 -13.31 5.95 -22.49
CA PRO A 566 -14.42 5.00 -22.56
C PRO A 566 -15.62 5.49 -21.74
N THR A 567 -16.80 4.95 -22.06
CA THR A 567 -18.02 5.15 -21.28
C THR A 567 -17.81 4.73 -19.82
N GLN A 568 -18.12 5.62 -18.87
CA GLN A 568 -17.81 5.46 -17.44
C GLN A 568 -18.86 4.62 -16.70
N SER A 569 -19.22 3.48 -17.29
CA SER A 569 -20.16 2.47 -16.81
C SER A 569 -19.83 1.13 -17.47
N SER A 570 -19.99 0.02 -16.75
CA SER A 570 -19.82 -1.34 -17.29
C SER A 570 -21.10 -2.15 -17.15
N THR A 571 -21.26 -3.16 -18.02
CA THR A 571 -22.33 -4.15 -17.93
C THR A 571 -21.69 -5.54 -17.77
N VAL A 572 -21.77 -6.10 -16.57
CA VAL A 572 -21.19 -7.42 -16.23
C VAL A 572 -22.33 -8.37 -15.87
N ASN A 573 -22.38 -9.54 -16.51
CA ASN A 573 -23.42 -10.56 -16.31
C ASN A 573 -24.86 -9.99 -16.37
N GLY A 574 -25.12 -9.09 -17.33
CA GLY A 574 -26.42 -8.43 -17.52
C GLY A 574 -26.74 -7.31 -16.53
N THR A 575 -25.88 -7.06 -15.53
CA THR A 575 -26.03 -5.98 -14.55
C THR A 575 -25.20 -4.78 -14.96
N SER A 576 -25.83 -3.63 -15.18
CA SER A 576 -25.16 -2.36 -15.49
C SER A 576 -24.91 -1.52 -14.24
N PHE A 577 -23.73 -0.93 -14.13
CA PHE A 577 -23.37 -0.03 -13.02
C PHE A 577 -22.48 1.13 -13.49
N ASN A 578 -22.59 2.27 -12.79
CA ASN A 578 -21.64 3.37 -12.95
C ASN A 578 -20.30 3.01 -12.29
N TRP A 579 -19.20 3.42 -12.91
CA TRP A 579 -17.89 3.37 -12.28
C TRP A 579 -17.82 4.35 -11.09
N SER A 580 -16.94 4.09 -10.13
CA SER A 580 -16.72 4.94 -8.96
C SER A 580 -16.33 6.37 -9.34
N ARG A 581 -15.53 6.50 -10.41
CA ARG A 581 -14.86 7.72 -10.87
C ARG A 581 -14.01 8.38 -9.78
N ILE A 582 -13.55 7.60 -8.80
CA ILE A 582 -12.72 8.03 -7.67
C ILE A 582 -11.36 7.32 -7.74
N ALA A 583 -10.29 8.04 -7.44
CA ALA A 583 -9.01 7.46 -7.06
C ALA A 583 -8.47 8.16 -5.80
N PHE A 584 -7.72 7.43 -4.97
CA PHE A 584 -7.01 8.00 -3.83
C PHE A 584 -5.66 8.55 -4.28
N ALA A 585 -5.41 9.81 -3.95
CA ALA A 585 -4.16 10.52 -4.21
C ALA A 585 -3.57 11.01 -2.88
N GLY A 586 -2.24 11.00 -2.75
CA GLY A 586 -1.57 11.47 -1.53
C GLY A 586 -1.95 10.72 -0.26
N GLY A 587 -2.42 9.47 -0.38
CA GLY A 587 -2.85 8.62 0.73
C GLY A 587 -4.13 9.07 1.48
N GLY A 588 -4.53 10.33 1.42
CA GLY A 588 -5.72 10.87 2.11
C GLY A 588 -6.71 11.64 1.23
N HIS A 589 -6.35 12.01 -0.01
CA HIS A 589 -7.20 12.81 -0.88
C HIS A 589 -8.02 11.97 -1.86
N ILE A 590 -9.22 12.45 -2.18
CA ILE A 590 -10.18 11.76 -3.05
C ILE A 590 -10.31 12.58 -4.35
N VAL A 591 -9.71 12.09 -5.44
CA VAL A 591 -9.70 12.78 -6.74
C VAL A 591 -10.64 12.13 -7.76
N SER A 592 -11.22 12.96 -8.64
CA SER A 592 -12.16 12.55 -9.68
C SER A 592 -11.94 13.33 -11.00
N LYS A 593 -12.85 13.10 -11.96
CA LYS A 593 -12.90 13.57 -13.37
C LYS A 593 -11.99 12.83 -14.37
N PRO A 594 -12.28 12.91 -15.70
CA PRO A 594 -11.48 12.25 -16.73
C PRO A 594 -10.02 12.73 -16.84
N ALA A 595 -9.69 13.91 -16.31
CA ALA A 595 -8.34 14.49 -16.35
C ALA A 595 -7.26 13.56 -15.74
N LEU A 596 -7.63 12.67 -14.81
CA LEU A 596 -6.78 11.58 -14.31
C LEU A 596 -6.22 10.67 -15.42
N PHE A 597 -6.86 10.60 -16.59
CA PHE A 597 -6.50 9.67 -17.66
C PHE A 597 -6.36 10.34 -19.03
N THR A 598 -6.79 11.61 -19.17
CA THR A 598 -6.50 12.41 -20.37
C THR A 598 -5.20 13.18 -20.25
N GLU A 599 -4.76 13.51 -19.03
CA GLU A 599 -3.56 14.31 -18.75
C GLU A 599 -2.60 13.62 -17.78
N TYR A 600 -1.30 13.76 -18.03
CA TYR A 600 -0.27 13.17 -17.18
C TYR A 600 -0.20 13.84 -15.81
N GLN A 601 -0.48 13.04 -14.78
CA GLN A 601 -0.33 13.37 -13.38
C GLN A 601 1.04 12.87 -12.89
N PRO A 602 1.95 13.70 -12.37
CA PRO A 602 3.26 13.25 -11.88
C PRO A 602 3.22 12.22 -10.74
N ILE A 603 2.09 12.05 -10.04
CA ILE A 603 1.86 10.90 -9.14
C ILE A 603 1.89 9.53 -9.84
N TYR A 604 1.89 9.48 -11.17
CA TYR A 604 2.03 8.24 -11.94
C TYR A 604 3.49 7.83 -12.21
N ASP A 605 4.47 8.61 -11.76
CA ASP A 605 5.85 8.13 -11.69
C ASP A 605 5.99 7.13 -10.52
N PRO A 606 6.32 5.84 -10.78
CA PRO A 606 6.43 4.85 -9.72
C PRO A 606 7.52 5.14 -8.68
N ARG A 607 8.46 6.04 -8.99
CA ARG A 607 9.51 6.50 -8.06
C ARG A 607 8.97 7.51 -7.06
N VAL A 608 7.85 8.19 -7.35
CA VAL A 608 7.22 9.16 -6.45
C VAL A 608 6.29 8.43 -5.49
N THR A 609 6.48 8.68 -4.20
CA THR A 609 5.53 8.27 -3.15
C THR A 609 5.10 9.51 -2.38
N TRP A 610 3.79 9.79 -2.38
CA TRP A 610 3.18 10.93 -1.68
C TRP A 610 2.12 10.44 -0.70
N ALA A 611 2.28 10.77 0.58
CA ALA A 611 1.30 10.60 1.65
C ALA A 611 1.69 11.47 2.86
N ASP A 612 0.72 11.83 3.72
CA ASP A 612 0.94 12.60 4.96
C ASP A 612 1.69 13.94 4.77
N GLY A 613 1.42 14.63 3.66
CA GLY A 613 2.15 15.84 3.27
C GLY A 613 3.62 15.62 2.88
N ILE A 614 4.10 14.37 2.91
CA ILE A 614 5.48 13.97 2.66
C ILE A 614 5.59 13.38 1.26
N VAL A 615 6.67 13.73 0.57
CA VAL A 615 6.99 13.24 -0.77
C VAL A 615 8.38 12.66 -0.75
N ARG A 616 8.49 11.42 -1.21
CA ARG A 616 9.76 10.72 -1.40
C ARG A 616 9.93 10.40 -2.87
N PHE A 617 11.14 10.54 -3.36
CA PHE A 617 11.57 10.06 -4.66
C PHE A 617 12.57 8.91 -4.45
N ARG A 618 12.20 7.72 -4.92
CA ARG A 618 12.98 6.49 -4.76
C ARG A 618 13.53 6.05 -6.11
N GLN A 619 14.83 6.23 -6.33
CA GLN A 619 15.49 5.92 -7.60
C GLN A 619 16.29 4.62 -7.49
N ALA A 620 16.05 3.68 -8.42
CA ALA A 620 16.85 2.47 -8.55
C ALA A 620 18.26 2.79 -9.05
N VAL A 621 19.27 2.18 -8.43
CA VAL A 621 20.65 2.09 -8.90
C VAL A 621 20.86 0.68 -9.43
N TYR A 622 21.40 0.55 -10.65
CA TYR A 622 21.59 -0.75 -11.30
C TYR A 622 23.05 -1.18 -11.30
N TRP A 623 23.28 -2.49 -11.25
CA TRP A 623 24.60 -3.07 -11.53
C TRP A 623 25.06 -2.73 -12.95
N SER A 624 26.36 -2.44 -13.10
CA SER A 624 27.00 -2.14 -14.38
C SER A 624 28.27 -2.97 -14.57
N GLY A 625 28.59 -3.32 -15.81
CA GLY A 625 29.76 -4.12 -16.16
C GLY A 625 29.68 -4.60 -17.62
N SER A 626 30.81 -5.02 -18.19
CA SER A 626 30.89 -5.45 -19.60
C SER A 626 30.03 -6.68 -19.93
N THR A 627 29.69 -7.49 -18.92
CA THR A 627 28.83 -8.68 -19.03
C THR A 627 27.43 -8.47 -18.44
N ILE A 628 27.12 -7.28 -17.92
CA ILE A 628 25.86 -7.00 -17.20
C ILE A 628 24.96 -6.14 -18.09
N PRO A 629 23.78 -6.66 -18.54
CA PRO A 629 22.86 -5.89 -19.38
C PRO A 629 22.37 -4.60 -18.70
N PRO A 630 22.40 -3.44 -19.39
CA PRO A 630 22.03 -2.15 -18.80
C PRO A 630 20.63 -2.13 -18.18
N ASN A 631 20.51 -1.43 -17.04
CA ASN A 631 19.27 -1.22 -16.28
C ASN A 631 18.49 -2.52 -16.01
N THR A 632 19.16 -3.65 -15.78
CA THR A 632 18.52 -4.98 -15.67
C THR A 632 18.46 -5.50 -14.25
N TYR A 633 19.61 -5.59 -13.57
CA TYR A 633 19.68 -6.03 -12.18
C TYR A 633 19.80 -4.80 -11.28
N VAL A 634 18.78 -4.54 -10.46
CA VAL A 634 18.85 -3.50 -9.44
C VAL A 634 19.89 -3.91 -8.41
N GLN A 635 20.77 -2.97 -8.06
CA GLN A 635 21.74 -3.13 -6.98
C GLN A 635 21.14 -2.67 -5.66
N ARG A 636 20.57 -1.46 -5.64
CA ARG A 636 20.02 -0.79 -4.45
C ARG A 636 19.09 0.35 -4.87
N PHE A 637 18.50 1.03 -3.89
CA PHE A 637 17.78 2.29 -4.12
C PHE A 637 18.49 3.47 -3.44
N ILE A 638 18.19 4.67 -3.93
CA ILE A 638 18.47 5.93 -3.25
C ILE A 638 17.12 6.60 -2.99
N ASP A 639 16.84 6.89 -1.73
CA ASP A 639 15.73 7.75 -1.33
C ASP A 639 16.20 9.20 -1.22
N THR A 640 15.46 10.12 -1.81
CA THR A 640 15.57 11.56 -1.55
C THR A 640 14.20 12.14 -1.22
N PRO A 641 14.14 13.31 -0.56
CA PRO A 641 12.94 14.14 -0.63
C PRO A 641 12.52 14.38 -2.09
N GLY A 642 11.22 14.48 -2.34
CA GLY A 642 10.73 14.89 -3.65
C GLY A 642 11.17 16.32 -3.97
N SER A 643 11.58 16.57 -5.22
CA SER A 643 11.78 17.93 -5.72
C SER A 643 10.46 18.71 -5.73
N ASN A 644 10.52 20.03 -5.56
CA ASN A 644 9.33 20.87 -5.72
C ASN A 644 8.79 20.77 -7.15
N GLN A 645 7.57 20.23 -7.26
CA GLN A 645 6.90 19.95 -8.53
C GLN A 645 5.38 19.86 -8.33
N THR A 646 4.64 20.01 -9.42
CA THR A 646 3.22 19.64 -9.50
C THR A 646 3.06 18.12 -9.34
N LEU A 647 2.06 17.67 -8.57
CA LEU A 647 1.64 16.27 -8.46
C LEU A 647 0.32 15.96 -9.16
N LEU A 648 -0.60 16.91 -9.10
CA LEU A 648 -1.93 16.84 -9.70
C LEU A 648 -2.16 18.07 -10.56
N THR A 649 -2.67 17.91 -11.78
CA THR A 649 -2.97 19.03 -12.69
C THR A 649 -4.31 19.70 -12.35
N ALA A 650 -4.55 20.86 -12.96
CA ALA A 650 -5.85 21.51 -12.89
C ALA A 650 -6.94 20.69 -13.63
N GLY A 651 -8.21 21.01 -13.41
CA GLY A 651 -9.35 20.33 -14.05
C GLY A 651 -9.79 19.01 -13.39
N LEU A 652 -9.03 18.53 -12.41
CA LEU A 652 -9.45 17.50 -11.45
C LEU A 652 -10.48 18.07 -10.46
N VAL A 653 -11.27 17.20 -9.83
CA VAL A 653 -12.14 17.56 -8.69
C VAL A 653 -11.70 16.81 -7.44
N MET A 654 -11.53 17.58 -6.35
CA MET A 654 -11.29 17.07 -5.00
C MET A 654 -12.62 16.84 -4.29
N ALA A 655 -12.79 15.67 -3.68
CA ALA A 655 -13.98 15.28 -2.94
C ALA A 655 -13.84 15.42 -1.42
N ASP A 656 -12.66 15.82 -0.92
CA ASP A 656 -12.34 15.91 0.51
C ASP A 656 -13.36 16.78 1.28
N ALA A 657 -13.77 17.91 0.69
CA ALA A 657 -14.79 18.79 1.26
C ALA A 657 -16.21 18.19 1.24
N LEU A 658 -16.50 17.23 0.34
CA LEU A 658 -17.77 16.47 0.33
C LEU A 658 -17.80 15.38 1.40
N ALA A 659 -16.65 14.80 1.73
CA ALA A 659 -16.51 13.95 2.89
C ALA A 659 -16.71 14.80 4.17
N GLY A 660 -15.93 15.88 4.31
CA GLY A 660 -15.95 16.73 5.50
C GLY A 660 -15.33 16.03 6.73
N THR A 661 -15.79 16.41 7.93
CA THR A 661 -15.24 15.85 9.18
C THR A 661 -15.70 14.41 9.41
N SER A 662 -14.75 13.51 9.67
CA SER A 662 -15.02 12.08 9.90
C SER A 662 -15.59 11.79 11.28
N ASP A 663 -16.84 11.31 11.32
CA ASP A 663 -17.50 10.76 12.50
C ASP A 663 -18.23 9.46 12.14
N LEU A 664 -17.92 8.38 12.86
CA LEU A 664 -18.44 7.03 12.62
C LEU A 664 -19.91 6.89 13.05
N ALA A 665 -20.34 7.59 14.11
CA ALA A 665 -21.72 7.54 14.60
C ALA A 665 -22.66 8.35 13.70
N ALA A 666 -22.18 9.46 13.13
CA ALA A 666 -22.93 10.31 12.20
C ALA A 666 -22.82 9.86 10.73
N ASN A 667 -21.93 8.92 10.39
CA ASN A 667 -21.59 8.51 9.02
C ASN A 667 -21.12 9.68 8.13
N THR A 668 -20.27 10.55 8.67
CA THR A 668 -19.69 11.71 7.96
C THR A 668 -18.20 11.49 7.65
N GLY A 669 -17.61 12.32 6.81
CA GLY A 669 -16.21 12.19 6.39
C GLY A 669 -15.97 10.88 5.65
N MET A 670 -14.94 10.15 6.09
CA MET A 670 -14.52 8.87 5.52
C MET A 670 -15.57 7.75 5.71
N PHE A 671 -16.56 7.96 6.58
CA PHE A 671 -17.65 7.03 6.84
C PHE A 671 -18.90 7.26 5.96
N VAL A 672 -18.90 8.29 5.10
CA VAL A 672 -19.92 8.45 4.06
C VAL A 672 -19.88 7.24 3.12
N PRO A 673 -21.03 6.63 2.76
CA PRO A 673 -21.06 5.51 1.82
C PRO A 673 -20.44 5.90 0.47
N THR A 674 -19.52 5.07 -0.05
CA THR A 674 -18.76 5.38 -1.29
C THR A 674 -19.68 5.62 -2.48
N ALA A 675 -20.80 4.90 -2.55
CA ALA A 675 -21.81 5.08 -3.59
C ALA A 675 -22.47 6.48 -3.57
N SER A 676 -22.68 7.06 -2.39
CA SER A 676 -23.22 8.42 -2.23
C SER A 676 -22.21 9.46 -2.71
N LEU A 677 -20.94 9.36 -2.26
CA LEU A 677 -19.87 10.26 -2.66
C LEU A 677 -19.59 10.21 -4.17
N SER A 678 -19.55 8.99 -4.75
CA SER A 678 -19.46 8.76 -6.19
C SER A 678 -20.64 9.39 -6.94
N GLY A 679 -21.87 9.22 -6.44
CA GLY A 679 -23.07 9.84 -7.00
C GLY A 679 -23.01 11.37 -7.05
N TRP A 680 -22.51 12.01 -5.98
CA TRP A 680 -22.30 13.47 -5.95
C TRP A 680 -21.25 13.93 -6.97
N LEU A 681 -20.11 13.23 -7.07
CA LEU A 681 -19.06 13.54 -8.06
C LEU A 681 -19.52 13.36 -9.51
N ILE A 682 -20.38 12.36 -9.77
CA ILE A 682 -21.07 12.13 -11.05
C ILE A 682 -22.00 13.30 -11.38
N ALA A 683 -22.76 13.79 -10.38
CA ALA A 683 -23.62 14.97 -10.50
C ALA A 683 -22.85 16.30 -10.62
N GLY A 684 -21.52 16.29 -10.49
CA GLY A 684 -20.66 17.46 -10.64
C GLY A 684 -20.32 18.20 -9.35
N SER A 685 -20.69 17.66 -8.19
CA SER A 685 -20.29 18.19 -6.88
C SER A 685 -18.79 18.07 -6.63
N GLY A 686 -18.28 18.82 -5.65
CA GLY A 686 -16.89 18.83 -5.22
C GLY A 686 -16.15 20.10 -5.67
N THR A 687 -14.89 20.24 -5.26
CA THR A 687 -14.10 21.44 -5.56
C THR A 687 -13.19 21.19 -6.74
N THR A 688 -13.39 21.92 -7.84
CA THR A 688 -12.51 21.86 -9.02
C THR A 688 -11.16 22.52 -8.74
N LEU A 689 -10.08 21.80 -9.02
CA LEU A 689 -8.72 22.33 -8.97
C LEU A 689 -8.51 23.31 -10.14
N THR A 690 -8.51 24.60 -9.83
CA THR A 690 -8.20 25.69 -10.79
C THR A 690 -6.69 25.83 -11.04
N GLN A 691 -5.88 25.39 -10.07
CA GLN A 691 -4.43 25.26 -10.16
C GLN A 691 -4.04 23.83 -9.71
N GLY A 692 -2.89 23.35 -10.17
CA GLY A 692 -2.39 22.04 -9.77
C GLY A 692 -1.85 22.03 -8.33
N VAL A 693 -1.85 20.84 -7.70
CA VAL A 693 -1.24 20.65 -6.37
C VAL A 693 0.28 20.62 -6.54
N VAL A 694 1.00 21.51 -5.85
CA VAL A 694 2.47 21.66 -5.93
C VAL A 694 3.12 21.34 -4.58
N LEU A 695 4.33 20.80 -4.62
CA LEU A 695 5.06 20.30 -3.45
C LEU A 695 6.13 21.26 -2.94
N ASN A 696 5.79 22.11 -1.98
CA ASN A 696 6.80 22.85 -1.23
C ASN A 696 6.37 22.98 0.24
N GLU A 697 7.20 23.61 1.08
CA GLU A 697 6.83 23.89 2.48
C GLU A 697 5.49 24.63 2.54
N GLY A 698 4.46 23.94 3.03
CA GLY A 698 3.08 24.44 3.06
C GLY A 698 2.16 23.88 1.98
N VAL A 699 1.93 22.56 1.95
CA VAL A 699 0.62 22.05 1.51
C VAL A 699 -0.38 22.36 2.63
N VAL A 700 -0.97 23.56 2.59
CA VAL A 700 -2.06 23.95 3.49
C VAL A 700 -3.36 23.93 2.69
N LEU A 701 -4.16 22.89 2.93
CA LEU A 701 -5.60 22.93 2.74
C LEU A 701 -6.24 22.63 4.09
N ASN A 702 -6.43 23.68 4.88
CA ASN A 702 -7.29 23.63 6.05
C ASN A 702 -8.24 24.85 5.98
N GLU A 703 -9.53 24.57 6.15
CA GLU A 703 -10.65 25.51 5.96
C GLU A 703 -10.72 26.20 4.58
N GLY A 704 -11.35 25.52 3.62
CA GLY A 704 -11.62 26.08 2.29
C GLY A 704 -13.01 26.69 2.18
N VAL A 705 -13.08 27.98 1.80
CA VAL A 705 -14.17 28.51 0.96
C VAL A 705 -13.61 29.59 0.02
N VAL A 706 -13.92 29.51 -1.27
CA VAL A 706 -13.86 30.66 -2.18
C VAL A 706 -15.28 31.18 -2.35
N LEU A 707 -15.55 32.39 -1.84
CA LEU A 707 -16.86 33.04 -1.98
C LEU A 707 -16.90 33.78 -3.32
N ASN A 708 -17.87 33.41 -4.16
CA ASN A 708 -18.14 34.09 -5.42
C ASN A 708 -19.42 34.96 -5.30
N GLU A 709 -19.72 35.76 -6.33
CA GLU A 709 -20.80 36.77 -6.35
C GLU A 709 -22.11 36.37 -5.62
N GLY A 710 -22.62 37.26 -4.77
CA GLY A 710 -23.91 37.13 -4.10
C GLY A 710 -23.89 36.64 -2.65
N VAL A 711 -22.71 36.49 -2.03
CA VAL A 711 -22.59 36.13 -0.61
C VAL A 711 -22.64 37.37 0.29
N VAL A 712 -23.44 37.29 1.36
CA VAL A 712 -23.53 38.28 2.44
C VAL A 712 -22.97 37.69 3.73
N LEU A 713 -22.03 38.39 4.37
CA LEU A 713 -21.47 38.01 5.67
C LEU A 713 -22.06 38.92 6.77
N ASN A 714 -22.51 38.31 7.87
CA ASN A 714 -23.10 39.00 9.04
C ASN A 714 -22.16 38.99 10.25
N GLU A 715 -22.54 39.72 11.30
CA GLU A 715 -21.75 39.93 12.54
C GLU A 715 -21.11 38.64 13.10
N GLY A 716 -19.86 38.76 13.55
CA GLY A 716 -19.13 37.71 14.27
C GLY A 716 -18.15 36.88 13.43
N VAL A 717 -18.04 37.12 12.11
CA VAL A 717 -17.05 36.46 11.25
C VAL A 717 -15.68 37.11 11.38
N VAL A 718 -14.67 36.33 11.75
CA VAL A 718 -13.25 36.73 11.78
C VAL A 718 -12.55 36.15 10.57
N LEU A 719 -11.91 37.00 9.77
CA LEU A 719 -11.18 36.62 8.56
C LEU A 719 -9.68 36.77 8.80
N ASN A 720 -8.93 35.69 8.60
CA ASN A 720 -7.48 35.66 8.81
C ASN A 720 -6.71 35.75 7.47
N GLU A 721 -5.39 35.90 7.53
CA GLU A 721 -4.53 36.15 6.37
C GLU A 721 -4.72 35.12 5.22
N GLY A 722 -4.85 35.62 3.99
CA GLY A 722 -4.91 34.80 2.76
C GLY A 722 -6.23 34.83 1.97
N LEU A 723 -7.28 35.49 2.47
CA LEU A 723 -8.56 35.59 1.76
C LEU A 723 -8.54 36.63 0.62
N VAL A 724 -9.06 36.25 -0.56
CA VAL A 724 -9.34 37.17 -1.68
C VAL A 724 -10.86 37.36 -1.80
N LEU A 725 -11.31 38.62 -1.74
CA LEU A 725 -12.70 38.99 -2.00
C LEU A 725 -12.85 39.44 -3.45
N CYS A 726 -13.78 38.81 -4.18
CA CYS A 726 -14.18 39.22 -5.52
C CYS A 726 -15.22 40.36 -5.46
N GLU A 727 -15.53 40.96 -6.62
CA GLU A 727 -16.58 41.96 -6.75
C GLU A 727 -17.96 41.39 -6.31
N GLY A 728 -18.82 42.22 -5.73
CA GLY A 728 -20.17 41.83 -5.31
C GLY A 728 -20.31 41.16 -3.93
N VAL A 729 -19.28 41.13 -3.09
CA VAL A 729 -19.40 40.71 -1.67
C VAL A 729 -19.89 41.86 -0.80
N VAL A 730 -20.92 41.63 0.02
CA VAL A 730 -21.44 42.61 0.99
C VAL A 730 -20.99 42.23 2.41
N LEU A 731 -20.22 43.12 3.03
CA LEU A 731 -19.84 43.04 4.44
C LEU A 731 -20.83 43.87 5.27
N ASN A 732 -21.46 43.26 6.27
CA ASN A 732 -22.25 43.99 7.26
C ASN A 732 -21.33 44.54 8.39
N GLU A 733 -21.88 45.34 9.31
CA GLU A 733 -21.14 45.83 10.46
C GLU A 733 -20.56 44.68 11.32
N GLY A 734 -19.45 44.94 12.03
CA GLY A 734 -18.85 43.97 12.97
C GLY A 734 -17.87 42.93 12.40
N VAL A 735 -17.52 42.98 11.10
CA VAL A 735 -16.46 42.12 10.52
C VAL A 735 -15.07 42.66 10.87
N VAL A 736 -14.18 41.79 11.38
CA VAL A 736 -12.78 42.14 11.71
C VAL A 736 -11.83 41.54 10.68
N LEU A 737 -11.04 42.40 10.03
CA LEU A 737 -9.95 42.04 9.14
C LEU A 737 -8.62 42.21 9.87
N ASN A 738 -7.79 41.15 9.92
CA ASN A 738 -6.41 41.27 10.38
C ASN A 738 -5.45 41.64 9.22
N GLU A 739 -4.27 42.16 9.53
CA GLU A 739 -3.38 42.87 8.60
C GLU A 739 -2.96 42.03 7.37
N GLY A 740 -3.35 42.45 6.15
CA GLY A 740 -2.81 41.87 4.90
C GLY A 740 -3.71 41.90 3.65
N GLY A 741 -5.01 42.15 3.78
CA GLY A 741 -5.96 42.11 2.65
C GLY A 741 -5.68 43.15 1.55
N LEU A 742 -5.59 42.71 0.28
CA LEU A 742 -5.18 43.54 -0.86
C LEU A 742 -6.35 43.72 -1.85
N LEU A 743 -6.98 44.90 -1.86
CA LEU A 743 -8.14 45.22 -2.71
C LEU A 743 -7.71 45.67 -4.11
N GLY A 744 -7.74 44.74 -5.06
CA GLY A 744 -7.33 44.94 -6.45
C GLY A 744 -8.38 45.56 -7.38
N GLY A 745 -8.54 46.89 -7.30
CA GLY A 745 -8.86 47.74 -8.47
C GLY A 745 -10.19 47.55 -9.22
N LEU A 746 -11.22 48.28 -8.78
CA LEU A 746 -12.20 48.90 -9.68
C LEU A 746 -12.49 50.33 -9.20
N LEU A 747 -12.28 51.32 -10.08
CA LEU A 747 -12.40 52.75 -9.80
C LEU A 747 -13.55 53.36 -10.61
N TYR A 748 -14.23 54.35 -10.00
CA TYR A 748 -15.40 55.10 -10.50
C TYR A 748 -16.76 54.40 -10.36
N GLY A 749 -17.49 54.73 -9.28
CA GLY A 749 -18.77 54.09 -9.01
C GLY A 749 -19.81 54.84 -8.14
N LEU A 750 -19.43 55.68 -7.16
CA LEU A 750 -20.27 56.78 -6.66
C LEU A 750 -19.52 57.67 -5.65
N LEU A 751 -19.45 58.97 -5.93
CA LEU A 751 -19.18 59.99 -4.92
C LEU A 751 -20.50 60.33 -4.22
N SER A 752 -20.56 60.14 -2.90
CA SER A 752 -21.54 60.77 -2.00
C SER A 752 -20.80 61.20 -0.73
N ILE A 753 -19.87 62.14 -0.86
CA ILE A 753 -20.09 63.55 -0.46
C ILE A 753 -20.35 63.69 1.05
N VAL A 754 -19.23 63.93 1.75
CA VAL A 754 -19.07 64.74 2.97
C VAL A 754 -19.71 64.22 4.26
N GLY A 755 -18.87 63.61 5.11
CA GLY A 755 -19.21 63.20 6.47
C GLY A 755 -18.00 62.76 7.30
N SER A 756 -17.01 63.65 7.49
CA SER A 756 -15.90 63.51 8.45
C SER A 756 -14.84 62.41 8.23
N ILE A 757 -13.64 62.81 7.78
CA ILE A 757 -12.39 62.08 8.05
C ILE A 757 -11.43 63.06 8.76
N ILE A 758 -10.63 62.52 9.68
CA ILE A 758 -9.46 63.14 10.35
C ILE A 758 -9.81 64.20 11.44
N ASN A 759 -9.65 63.83 12.71
CA ASN A 759 -8.50 64.37 13.45
C ASN A 759 -8.05 63.51 14.64
N PHE A 760 -6.75 63.57 14.91
CA PHE A 760 -6.06 62.88 16.00
C PHE A 760 -5.75 63.88 17.12
N ASP A 761 -5.72 63.35 18.35
CA ASP A 761 -4.96 63.83 19.52
C ASP A 761 -5.47 65.02 20.38
N LEU A 762 -5.00 65.01 21.64
CA LEU A 762 -5.05 66.04 22.70
C LEU A 762 -6.46 66.27 23.34
N THR A 763 -6.62 66.47 24.66
CA THR A 763 -5.68 66.54 25.79
C THR A 763 -6.41 66.26 27.11
N GLY A 764 -5.70 65.81 28.15
CA GLY A 764 -6.16 65.91 29.54
C GLY A 764 -5.42 67.01 30.31
N ALA A 765 -6.12 68.07 30.72
CA ALA A 765 -5.72 68.96 31.82
C ALA A 765 -6.92 69.80 32.29
N LEU A 766 -7.14 69.86 33.61
CA LEU A 766 -8.18 70.65 34.27
C LEU A 766 -7.76 72.13 34.39
N PHE A 767 -8.70 73.07 34.22
CA PHE A 767 -8.70 74.34 34.96
C PHE A 767 -10.13 74.81 35.23
N GLY A 768 -10.35 75.34 36.44
CA GLY A 768 -11.48 76.21 36.76
C GLY A 768 -11.05 77.68 36.68
N GLU A 769 -12.03 78.57 36.53
CA GLU A 769 -11.88 80.03 36.43
C GLU A 769 -11.24 80.71 37.66
N PRO A 770 -10.79 81.98 37.56
CA PRO A 770 -10.79 82.87 36.38
C PRO A 770 -9.39 83.28 35.86
#